data_AF-A0A5N6WGV5-F1
#
_entry.id   AF-A0A5N6WGV5-F1
#
_cell.length_a   1.000
_cell.length_b   1.000
_cell.length_c   1.000
_cell.angle_alpha   90.00
_cell.angle_beta   90.00
_cell.angle_gamma   90.00
#
_symmetry.space_group_name_H-M   'P 1'
#
loop_
_entity.id
_entity.type
_entity.pdbx_description
1 polymer ?
#
loop_
_entity_poly.entity_id
_entity_poly.type
_entity_poly.pdbx_seq_one_letter_code
_entity_poly.pdbx_strand_id
1 'polypeptide(L)'
;MANIAQLPPELFCPVLDLAFENQSDIQLLCSLSLLSRQWYEALVPRIYAEWTYNGARQSSRSLWNFLRTILNDSHIAALIHSLHIGNWGYYPYARSCEWEELNLPQDEITLFREAINRVGIKHLESNIIKDIRKRDRRPLMALLLTCLPNITRIYAHVPQSDPVLSAVLRQILDCQSCDNPSTILSNLSELYVLGEVDVPTRDLMNHNLLPGADQTPLRLDDLWPALHLTGLQTLSLYGLDTANAAFRLGASPAISCLKHLSIIGGFNSSCTYTDLGALVALPEALTSFSLYIQDYAFGSIGGDMISNAGLWKVLKKQQNSLEYLDIYRDAEHTRLYMSLGHFGLLHSFTCLKKLCIQAEVLLGSFWDRPNAPYRLKDRLPCNLQSLTLYGGKGFFHTSSIGVHLQEALDSGIFSSLTSIELEGFYVDFDITDVCRQTGVTLSMGRNYHHKALSRDCQLQKEGSCPLFLQKTYNMRMDGQRRAVMFAFFPEECRDRREILLPLDDSMDAYEESDAKDEDLDQCAGDLKLQLCTLLVATAFSFAIYFTHAHVSREKIDHRALYHALCDSYNNYDVRVDLYFVPGISEEGCIAHYRQEGCFREDYKKQLKAYKESSRYDVSPGVGALPSMVHDYSDTGFYRGLLFICTELEWNGDQETLWSVQFDPVRQAEDGTESSGEENILFHCIQRHPVNDSSRWYEGYDGECPIDRWIFDIASWHREELRGPWLKATRRGWQSWR
;
A
#
# COMPACT_ATOMS: atom_id res chain seq x y z
N MET A 1 -15.42 -23.31 -26.28
CA MET A 1 -16.20 -22.41 -25.39
C MET A 1 -16.52 -21.15 -26.18
N ALA A 2 -17.74 -20.59 -26.04
CA ALA A 2 -18.07 -19.30 -26.64
C ALA A 2 -17.23 -18.20 -25.95
N ASN A 3 -16.69 -17.26 -26.74
CA ASN A 3 -15.92 -16.15 -26.17
C ASN A 3 -16.87 -15.25 -25.38
N ILE A 4 -16.59 -15.06 -24.09
CA ILE A 4 -17.43 -14.25 -23.18
C ILE A 4 -17.59 -12.81 -23.70
N ALA A 5 -16.62 -12.28 -24.45
CA ALA A 5 -16.74 -10.95 -25.08
C ALA A 5 -17.78 -10.87 -26.21
N GLN A 6 -18.32 -12.00 -26.69
CA GLN A 6 -19.43 -12.03 -27.63
C GLN A 6 -20.80 -11.85 -26.97
N LEU A 7 -20.85 -11.80 -25.63
CA LEU A 7 -22.07 -11.44 -24.92
C LEU A 7 -22.45 -9.99 -25.23
N PRO A 8 -23.76 -9.66 -25.25
CA PRO A 8 -24.23 -8.28 -25.27
C PRO A 8 -23.58 -7.45 -24.13
N PRO A 9 -23.28 -6.16 -24.34
CA PRO A 9 -22.65 -5.31 -23.32
C PRO A 9 -23.41 -5.31 -21.97
N GLU A 10 -24.73 -5.46 -22.01
CA GLU A 10 -25.62 -5.53 -20.85
C GLU A 10 -25.39 -6.77 -19.99
N LEU A 11 -24.80 -7.83 -20.55
CA LEU A 11 -24.43 -9.06 -19.83
C LEU A 11 -22.92 -9.12 -19.60
N PHE A 12 -22.12 -8.60 -20.51
CA PHE A 12 -20.67 -8.62 -20.40
C PHE A 12 -20.17 -7.74 -19.24
N CYS A 13 -20.67 -6.51 -19.11
CA CYS A 13 -20.23 -5.59 -18.05
C CYS A 13 -20.53 -6.10 -16.63
N PRO A 14 -21.74 -6.60 -16.31
CA PRO A 14 -22.02 -7.17 -14.98
C PRO A 14 -21.17 -8.42 -14.65
N VAL A 15 -20.84 -9.24 -15.66
CA VAL A 15 -19.94 -10.40 -15.46
C VAL A 15 -18.54 -9.93 -15.10
N LEU A 16 -18.03 -8.87 -15.74
CA LEU A 16 -16.77 -8.25 -15.35
C LEU A 16 -16.84 -7.63 -13.95
N ASP A 17 -17.95 -6.96 -13.61
CA ASP A 17 -18.14 -6.39 -12.27
C ASP A 17 -18.05 -7.46 -11.18
N LEU A 18 -18.73 -8.60 -11.36
CA LEU A 18 -18.67 -9.73 -10.43
C LEU A 18 -17.30 -10.42 -10.40
N ALA A 19 -16.66 -10.58 -11.56
CA ALA A 19 -15.36 -11.24 -11.65
C ALA A 19 -14.23 -10.41 -11.01
N PHE A 20 -14.36 -9.08 -11.01
CA PHE A 20 -13.33 -8.15 -10.53
C PHE A 20 -13.77 -7.35 -9.28
N GLU A 21 -14.90 -7.68 -8.65
CA GLU A 21 -15.45 -6.97 -7.49
C GLU A 21 -14.45 -6.83 -6.33
N ASN A 22 -13.48 -7.76 -6.25
CA ASN A 22 -12.45 -7.82 -5.20
C ASN A 22 -11.00 -7.83 -5.74
N GLN A 23 -10.79 -7.70 -7.05
CA GLN A 23 -9.44 -7.78 -7.65
C GLN A 23 -9.10 -6.48 -8.39
N SER A 24 -8.29 -5.65 -7.74
CA SER A 24 -7.65 -4.46 -8.31
C SER A 24 -6.31 -4.78 -8.98
N ASP A 25 -6.18 -5.96 -9.61
CA ASP A 25 -4.98 -6.25 -10.39
C ASP A 25 -5.05 -5.59 -11.76
N ILE A 26 -4.62 -4.33 -11.80
CA ILE A 26 -4.51 -3.53 -13.02
C ILE A 26 -3.66 -4.24 -14.08
N GLN A 27 -2.68 -5.08 -13.71
CA GLN A 27 -1.87 -5.81 -14.68
C GLN A 27 -2.68 -6.90 -15.39
N LEU A 28 -3.54 -7.61 -14.65
CA LEU A 28 -4.48 -8.56 -15.22
C LEU A 28 -5.45 -7.86 -16.18
N LEU A 29 -6.03 -6.73 -15.77
CA LEU A 29 -6.94 -5.96 -16.63
C LEU A 29 -6.24 -5.45 -17.90
N CYS A 30 -5.01 -4.94 -17.79
CA CYS A 30 -4.20 -4.56 -18.94
C CYS A 30 -3.95 -5.75 -19.87
N SER A 31 -3.62 -6.93 -19.32
CA SER A 31 -3.37 -8.14 -20.11
C SER A 31 -4.63 -8.60 -20.85
N LEU A 32 -5.78 -8.57 -20.19
CA LEU A 32 -7.07 -8.91 -20.79
C LEU A 32 -7.48 -7.92 -21.88
N SER A 33 -7.16 -6.63 -21.72
CA SER A 33 -7.47 -5.59 -22.73
C SER A 33 -6.79 -5.85 -24.08
N LEU A 34 -5.71 -6.64 -24.11
CA LEU A 34 -4.98 -7.00 -25.33
C LEU A 34 -5.60 -8.18 -26.10
N LEU A 35 -6.58 -8.89 -25.53
CA LEU A 35 -7.17 -10.09 -26.15
C LEU A 35 -8.02 -9.79 -27.38
N SER A 36 -8.78 -8.69 -27.37
CA SER A 36 -9.60 -8.25 -28.50
C SER A 36 -10.05 -6.80 -28.36
N ARG A 37 -10.58 -6.20 -29.43
CA ARG A 37 -11.16 -4.86 -29.39
C ARG A 37 -12.35 -4.71 -28.42
N GLN A 38 -13.20 -5.74 -28.29
CA GLN A 38 -14.32 -5.71 -27.35
C GLN A 38 -13.85 -5.71 -25.90
N TRP A 39 -12.82 -6.51 -25.59
CA TRP A 39 -12.15 -6.50 -24.29
C TRP A 39 -11.50 -5.15 -24.01
N TYR A 40 -10.83 -4.56 -24.99
CA TYR A 40 -10.25 -3.22 -24.88
C TYR A 40 -11.31 -2.16 -24.56
N GLU A 41 -12.39 -2.07 -25.35
CA GLU A 41 -13.46 -1.08 -25.16
C GLU A 41 -14.15 -1.21 -23.80
N ALA A 42 -14.29 -2.42 -23.27
CA ALA A 42 -14.91 -2.65 -21.96
C ALA A 42 -13.97 -2.39 -20.76
N LEU A 43 -12.67 -2.68 -20.90
CA LEU A 43 -11.72 -2.62 -19.79
C LEU A 43 -10.98 -1.29 -19.69
N VAL A 44 -10.75 -0.57 -20.79
CA VAL A 44 -10.01 0.70 -20.78
C VAL A 44 -10.63 1.75 -19.85
N PRO A 45 -11.97 1.97 -19.84
CA PRO A 45 -12.60 2.86 -18.86
C PRO A 45 -12.31 2.47 -17.41
N ARG A 46 -12.22 1.16 -17.11
CA ARG A 46 -11.93 0.66 -15.76
C ARG A 46 -10.46 0.83 -15.38
N ILE A 47 -9.56 0.54 -16.32
CA ILE A 47 -8.11 0.68 -16.14
C ILE A 47 -7.73 2.13 -15.85
N TYR A 48 -8.35 3.09 -16.56
CA TYR A 48 -8.04 4.51 -16.42
C TYR A 48 -8.97 5.27 -15.48
N ALA A 49 -10.00 4.65 -14.91
CA ALA A 49 -10.91 5.31 -13.97
C ALA A 49 -10.19 5.95 -12.79
N GLU A 50 -9.16 5.26 -12.28
CA GLU A 50 -8.34 5.69 -11.17
C GLU A 50 -6.86 5.62 -11.56
N TRP A 51 -6.08 6.63 -11.19
CA TRP A 51 -4.63 6.60 -11.37
C TRP A 51 -3.89 6.82 -10.06
N THR A 52 -2.87 5.99 -9.83
CA THR A 52 -2.07 6.00 -8.62
C THR A 52 -0.62 6.36 -8.92
N TYR A 53 -0.09 7.35 -8.19
CA TYR A 53 1.30 7.74 -8.23
C TYR A 53 1.92 7.87 -6.84
N ASN A 54 2.95 7.09 -6.56
CA ASN A 54 3.74 7.17 -5.33
C ASN A 54 5.18 7.54 -5.66
N GLY A 55 5.52 8.82 -5.55
CA GLY A 55 6.85 9.34 -5.88
C GLY A 55 7.98 8.88 -4.93
N ALA A 56 7.69 8.12 -3.88
CA ALA A 56 8.73 7.41 -3.13
C ALA A 56 9.20 6.15 -3.87
N ARG A 57 8.37 5.57 -4.74
CA ARG A 57 8.66 4.32 -5.47
C ARG A 57 8.73 4.50 -6.98
N GLN A 58 7.96 5.44 -7.52
CA GLN A 58 7.85 5.71 -8.95
C GLN A 58 8.64 6.96 -9.33
N SER A 59 9.31 6.88 -10.48
CA SER A 59 10.16 7.95 -10.97
C SER A 59 9.37 9.12 -11.56
N SER A 60 10.02 10.28 -11.68
CA SER A 60 9.56 11.44 -12.43
C SER A 60 9.25 11.08 -13.88
N ARG A 61 10.01 10.16 -14.48
CA ARG A 61 9.77 9.66 -15.84
C ARG A 61 8.44 8.91 -15.97
N SER A 62 7.99 8.24 -14.91
CA SER A 62 6.69 7.55 -14.93
C SER A 62 5.54 8.56 -14.98
N LEU A 63 5.62 9.61 -14.15
CA LEU A 63 4.69 10.76 -14.16
C LEU A 63 4.72 11.49 -15.52
N TRP A 64 5.92 11.71 -16.06
CA TRP A 64 6.12 12.31 -17.39
C TRP A 64 5.41 11.53 -18.49
N ASN A 65 5.65 10.22 -18.56
CA ASN A 65 5.03 9.36 -19.58
C ASN A 65 3.51 9.38 -19.45
N PHE A 66 2.98 9.36 -18.23
CA PHE A 66 1.55 9.44 -18.00
C PHE A 66 0.98 10.78 -18.47
N LEU A 67 1.57 11.90 -18.05
CA LEU A 67 1.15 13.24 -18.48
C LEU A 67 1.21 13.37 -20.01
N ARG A 68 2.24 12.83 -20.66
CA ARG A 68 2.34 12.79 -22.12
C ARG A 68 1.17 12.01 -22.74
N THR A 69 0.78 10.87 -22.17
CA THR A 69 -0.41 10.13 -22.63
C THR A 69 -1.66 10.99 -22.51
N ILE A 70 -1.88 11.64 -21.37
CA ILE A 70 -3.06 12.49 -21.13
C ILE A 70 -3.10 13.70 -22.07
N LEU A 71 -1.95 14.30 -22.37
CA LEU A 71 -1.88 15.43 -23.30
C LEU A 71 -2.14 15.04 -24.75
N ASN A 72 -1.76 13.82 -25.15
CA ASN A 72 -1.95 13.35 -26.52
C ASN A 72 -3.31 12.68 -26.77
N ASP A 73 -3.96 12.17 -25.72
CA ASP A 73 -5.22 11.45 -25.83
C ASP A 73 -6.27 12.03 -24.88
N SER A 74 -7.13 12.88 -25.44
CA SER A 74 -8.24 13.52 -24.71
C SER A 74 -9.32 12.52 -24.29
N HIS A 75 -9.45 11.38 -24.98
CA HIS A 75 -10.38 10.34 -24.60
C HIS A 75 -9.92 9.68 -23.31
N ILE A 76 -8.65 9.26 -23.22
CA ILE A 76 -8.08 8.71 -21.98
C ILE A 76 -8.14 9.73 -20.84
N ALA A 77 -7.82 11.00 -21.10
CA ALA A 77 -7.92 12.07 -20.12
C ALA A 77 -9.33 12.18 -19.50
N ALA A 78 -10.36 11.99 -20.33
CA ALA A 78 -11.77 12.04 -19.90
C ALA A 78 -12.23 10.79 -19.13
N LEU A 79 -11.49 9.67 -19.19
CA LEU A 79 -11.83 8.46 -18.45
C LEU A 79 -11.38 8.50 -16.98
N ILE A 80 -10.49 9.43 -16.60
CA ILE A 80 -9.95 9.52 -15.25
C ILE A 80 -10.89 10.31 -14.35
N HIS A 81 -11.34 9.66 -13.26
CA HIS A 81 -12.27 10.22 -12.29
C HIS A 81 -11.66 10.36 -10.88
N SER A 82 -10.62 9.59 -10.56
CA SER A 82 -9.94 9.60 -9.27
C SER A 82 -8.41 9.62 -9.42
N LEU A 83 -7.73 10.43 -8.60
CA LEU A 83 -6.26 10.42 -8.50
C LEU A 83 -5.82 10.09 -7.07
N HIS A 84 -4.80 9.24 -6.97
CA HIS A 84 -4.20 8.81 -5.72
C HIS A 84 -2.71 9.11 -5.77
N ILE A 85 -2.29 10.19 -5.13
CA ILE A 85 -0.97 10.75 -5.37
C ILE A 85 -0.26 10.94 -4.04
N GLY A 86 0.91 10.32 -3.91
CA GLY A 86 1.79 10.44 -2.75
C GLY A 86 3.19 10.86 -3.17
N ASN A 87 3.88 11.56 -2.28
CA ASN A 87 5.34 11.76 -2.33
C ASN A 87 5.87 12.46 -3.59
N TRP A 88 5.15 13.47 -4.11
CA TRP A 88 5.49 14.12 -5.38
C TRP A 88 6.40 15.33 -5.26
N GLY A 89 6.92 15.64 -4.08
CA GLY A 89 7.78 16.78 -3.81
C GLY A 89 9.15 16.70 -4.49
N TYR A 90 9.99 17.67 -4.15
CA TYR A 90 11.30 17.86 -4.77
C TYR A 90 12.37 18.14 -3.74
N TYR A 91 13.51 17.46 -3.89
CA TYR A 91 14.57 17.41 -2.90
C TYR A 91 15.88 17.95 -3.46
N PRO A 92 16.09 19.28 -3.40
CA PRO A 92 17.26 19.89 -4.01
C PRO A 92 18.57 19.68 -3.25
N TYR A 93 18.50 19.23 -1.99
CA TYR A 93 19.68 19.08 -1.12
C TYR A 93 20.25 17.67 -1.06
N ALA A 94 19.57 16.69 -1.66
CA ALA A 94 20.05 15.30 -1.72
C ALA A 94 21.26 15.08 -2.65
N ARG A 95 21.96 16.16 -3.01
CA ARG A 95 22.80 16.30 -4.20
C ARG A 95 24.27 16.35 -3.84
N SER A 96 25.06 15.38 -4.30
CA SER A 96 26.52 15.41 -4.11
C SER A 96 27.39 15.42 -5.37
N CYS A 97 26.85 15.43 -6.60
CA CYS A 97 27.68 15.51 -7.82
C CYS A 97 27.03 16.31 -8.97
N GLU A 98 27.88 16.78 -9.89
CA GLU A 98 27.56 17.49 -11.15
C GLU A 98 26.50 16.74 -11.98
N TRP A 99 25.53 17.47 -12.53
CA TRP A 99 24.35 16.90 -13.20
C TRP A 99 24.45 17.01 -14.72
N GLU A 100 24.00 15.96 -15.41
CA GLU A 100 23.45 16.06 -16.77
C GLU A 100 21.96 16.42 -16.67
N GLU A 101 21.55 17.54 -17.26
CA GLU A 101 20.14 17.90 -17.39
C GLU A 101 19.38 16.84 -18.20
N LEU A 102 18.10 16.62 -17.89
CA LEU A 102 17.24 15.82 -18.78
C LEU A 102 17.21 16.47 -20.17
N ASN A 103 17.71 15.77 -21.18
CA ASN A 103 17.52 16.13 -22.57
C ASN A 103 16.04 15.93 -22.92
N LEU A 104 15.31 17.04 -22.97
CA LEU A 104 13.90 17.06 -23.35
C LEU A 104 13.79 17.23 -24.88
N PRO A 105 13.20 16.26 -25.60
CA PRO A 105 12.89 16.42 -27.02
C PRO A 105 12.05 17.68 -27.29
N GLN A 106 12.28 18.33 -28.43
CA GLN A 106 11.67 19.62 -28.75
C GLN A 106 10.15 19.53 -28.94
N ASP A 107 9.66 18.41 -29.44
CA ASP A 107 8.24 18.05 -29.53
C ASP A 107 7.60 17.95 -28.14
N GLU A 108 8.25 17.28 -27.18
CA GLU A 108 7.75 17.19 -25.81
C GLU A 108 7.72 18.56 -25.11
N ILE A 109 8.74 19.40 -25.29
CA ILE A 109 8.74 20.78 -24.78
C ILE A 109 7.54 21.57 -25.34
N THR A 110 7.23 21.38 -26.62
CA THR A 110 6.13 22.09 -27.28
C THR A 110 4.79 21.69 -26.67
N LEU A 111 4.57 20.39 -26.41
CA LEU A 111 3.38 19.90 -25.69
C LEU A 111 3.21 20.55 -24.31
N PHE A 112 4.28 20.65 -23.51
CA PHE A 112 4.18 21.31 -22.19
C PHE A 112 3.93 22.80 -22.30
N ARG A 113 4.52 23.49 -23.29
CA ARG A 113 4.24 24.92 -23.52
C ARG A 113 2.79 25.16 -23.85
N GLU A 114 2.19 24.32 -24.68
CA GLU A 114 0.75 24.39 -24.98
C GLU A 114 -0.10 24.19 -23.73
N ALA A 115 0.24 23.20 -22.88
CA ALA A 115 -0.44 22.97 -21.62
C ALA A 115 -0.31 24.19 -20.66
N ILE A 116 0.90 24.73 -20.49
CA ILE A 116 1.17 25.93 -19.67
C ILE A 116 0.36 27.13 -20.17
N ASN A 117 0.33 27.34 -21.49
CA ASN A 117 -0.43 28.42 -22.11
C ASN A 117 -1.94 28.25 -21.90
N ARG A 118 -2.46 27.03 -22.03
CA ARG A 118 -3.88 26.71 -21.81
C ARG A 118 -4.33 27.03 -20.38
N VAL A 119 -3.47 26.79 -19.39
CA VAL A 119 -3.76 27.10 -17.99
C VAL A 119 -3.69 28.60 -17.71
N GLY A 120 -2.91 29.38 -18.48
CA GLY A 120 -2.74 30.82 -18.28
C GLY A 120 -1.49 31.21 -17.46
N ILE A 121 -0.64 30.24 -17.09
CA ILE A 121 0.56 30.46 -16.28
C ILE A 121 1.84 30.63 -17.11
N LYS A 122 1.73 31.21 -18.30
CA LYS A 122 2.85 31.42 -19.25
C LYS A 122 4.04 32.17 -18.65
N HIS A 123 3.79 33.08 -17.71
CA HIS A 123 4.83 33.84 -17.02
C HIS A 123 5.80 32.95 -16.21
N LEU A 124 5.41 31.70 -15.89
CA LEU A 124 6.25 30.71 -15.21
C LEU A 124 6.93 29.71 -16.14
N GLU A 125 6.68 29.77 -17.46
CA GLU A 125 7.13 28.76 -18.42
C GLU A 125 8.64 28.45 -18.31
N SER A 126 9.48 29.50 -18.26
CA SER A 126 10.94 29.33 -18.17
C SER A 126 11.37 28.60 -16.90
N ASN A 127 10.73 28.88 -15.77
CA ASN A 127 10.99 28.23 -14.49
C ASN A 127 10.48 26.78 -14.51
N ILE A 128 9.27 26.56 -15.01
CA ILE A 128 8.67 25.22 -15.13
C ILE A 128 9.56 24.30 -15.97
N ILE A 129 9.99 24.74 -17.15
CA ILE A 129 10.85 23.93 -18.04
C ILE A 129 12.21 23.67 -17.36
N LYS A 130 12.78 24.66 -16.67
CA LYS A 130 14.02 24.50 -15.91
C LYS A 130 13.87 23.49 -14.78
N ASP A 131 12.76 23.49 -14.06
CA ASP A 131 12.52 22.61 -12.93
C ASP A 131 12.23 21.17 -13.40
N ILE A 132 11.48 21.01 -14.49
CA ILE A 132 11.31 19.72 -15.19
C ILE A 132 12.67 19.12 -15.58
N ARG A 133 13.60 19.91 -16.14
CA ARG A 133 14.94 19.42 -16.51
C ARG A 133 15.74 18.91 -15.31
N LYS A 134 15.44 19.42 -14.12
CA LYS A 134 16.00 18.98 -12.84
C LYS A 134 15.23 17.84 -12.19
N ARG A 135 14.28 17.22 -12.91
CA ARG A 135 13.39 16.16 -12.40
C ARG A 135 12.49 16.61 -11.25
N ASP A 136 12.21 17.91 -11.14
CA ASP A 136 11.17 18.40 -10.25
C ASP A 136 9.81 17.94 -10.75
N ARG A 137 9.08 17.24 -9.89
CA ARG A 137 7.79 16.62 -10.19
C ARG A 137 6.63 17.61 -10.01
N ARG A 138 6.82 18.67 -9.22
CA ARG A 138 5.77 19.65 -8.90
C ARG A 138 5.14 20.29 -10.14
N PRO A 139 5.91 20.75 -11.15
CA PRO A 139 5.31 21.30 -12.35
C PRO A 139 4.53 20.26 -13.16
N LEU A 140 5.00 19.02 -13.24
CA LEU A 140 4.30 17.94 -13.94
C LEU A 140 2.98 17.62 -13.24
N MET A 141 2.98 17.59 -11.91
CA MET A 141 1.77 17.32 -11.14
C MET A 141 0.75 18.44 -11.29
N ALA A 142 1.18 19.70 -11.16
CA ALA A 142 0.30 20.85 -11.36
C ALA A 142 -0.32 20.86 -12.76
N LEU A 143 0.46 20.56 -13.81
CA LEU A 143 -0.06 20.44 -15.17
C LEU A 143 -1.02 19.26 -15.32
N LEU A 144 -0.71 18.09 -14.76
CA LEU A 144 -1.59 16.92 -14.81
C LEU A 144 -2.99 17.24 -14.27
N LEU A 145 -3.08 17.89 -13.12
CA LEU A 145 -4.36 18.28 -12.51
C LEU A 145 -5.23 19.14 -13.44
N THR A 146 -4.61 19.93 -14.32
CA THR A 146 -5.35 20.78 -15.27
C THR A 146 -5.77 20.08 -16.56
N CYS A 147 -5.29 18.86 -16.81
CA CYS A 147 -5.53 18.13 -18.05
C CYS A 147 -6.69 17.14 -17.96
N LEU A 148 -7.31 16.99 -16.79
CA LEU A 148 -8.30 15.95 -16.51
C LEU A 148 -9.69 16.56 -16.37
N PRO A 149 -10.53 16.53 -17.43
CA PRO A 149 -11.81 17.24 -17.43
C PRO A 149 -12.86 16.62 -16.51
N ASN A 150 -12.80 15.31 -16.26
CA ASN A 150 -13.79 14.56 -15.49
C ASN A 150 -13.30 14.14 -14.10
N ILE A 151 -12.22 14.78 -13.61
CA ILE A 151 -11.70 14.51 -12.27
C ILE A 151 -12.75 14.92 -11.23
N THR A 152 -13.16 13.96 -10.38
CA THR A 152 -14.13 14.19 -9.31
C THR A 152 -13.50 14.07 -7.92
N ARG A 153 -12.43 13.28 -7.81
CA ARG A 153 -11.82 12.92 -6.53
C ARG A 153 -10.30 12.95 -6.57
N ILE A 154 -9.68 13.60 -5.58
CA ILE A 154 -8.22 13.61 -5.43
C ILE A 154 -7.83 13.24 -4.00
N TYR A 155 -6.96 12.24 -3.88
CA TYR A 155 -6.21 11.88 -2.69
C TYR A 155 -4.76 12.33 -2.88
N ALA A 156 -4.26 13.21 -2.02
CA ALA A 156 -2.98 13.88 -2.26
C ALA A 156 -2.10 14.01 -1.01
N HIS A 157 -0.81 13.66 -1.14
CA HIS A 157 0.23 14.10 -0.21
C HIS A 157 0.99 15.25 -0.85
N VAL A 158 0.74 16.46 -0.35
CA VAL A 158 1.21 17.72 -0.93
C VAL A 158 2.50 18.15 -0.23
N PRO A 159 3.55 18.54 -0.98
CA PRO A 159 4.78 19.07 -0.38
C PRO A 159 4.50 20.38 0.36
N GLN A 160 5.38 20.73 1.29
CA GLN A 160 5.26 21.95 2.09
C GLN A 160 5.14 23.22 1.23
N SER A 161 5.77 23.26 0.07
CA SER A 161 5.61 24.34 -0.91
C SER A 161 5.60 23.83 -2.34
N ASP A 162 4.60 24.30 -3.08
CA ASP A 162 4.40 24.09 -4.51
C ASP A 162 3.91 25.39 -5.16
N PRO A 163 4.83 26.29 -5.53
CA PRO A 163 4.47 27.58 -6.11
C PRO A 163 3.81 27.44 -7.49
N VAL A 164 4.04 26.33 -8.20
CA VAL A 164 3.41 26.09 -9.50
C VAL A 164 1.94 25.72 -9.30
N LEU A 165 1.65 24.80 -8.38
CA LEU A 165 0.27 24.48 -7.99
C LEU A 165 -0.47 25.73 -7.49
N SER A 166 0.16 26.54 -6.63
CA SER A 166 -0.37 27.81 -6.13
C SER A 166 -0.78 28.74 -7.28
N ALA A 167 0.10 28.92 -8.27
CA ALA A 167 -0.17 29.75 -9.44
C ALA A 167 -1.31 29.21 -10.31
N VAL A 168 -1.35 27.88 -10.53
CA VAL A 168 -2.45 27.22 -11.25
C VAL A 168 -3.78 27.44 -10.55
N LEU A 169 -3.86 27.18 -9.24
CA LEU A 169 -5.11 27.31 -8.50
C LEU A 169 -5.59 28.76 -8.45
N ARG A 170 -4.70 29.74 -8.27
CA ARG A 170 -5.07 31.17 -8.34
C ARG A 170 -5.60 31.55 -9.71
N GLN A 171 -4.94 31.10 -10.78
CA GLN A 171 -5.38 31.35 -12.15
C GLN A 171 -6.77 30.75 -12.42
N ILE A 172 -7.08 29.58 -11.85
CA ILE A 172 -8.42 28.98 -11.94
C ILE A 172 -9.45 29.86 -11.23
N LEU A 173 -9.16 30.36 -10.02
CA LEU A 173 -10.06 31.27 -9.30
C LEU A 173 -10.32 32.59 -10.05
N ASP A 174 -9.27 33.17 -10.63
CA ASP A 174 -9.38 34.40 -11.42
C ASP A 174 -10.30 34.18 -12.64
N CYS A 175 -10.18 33.02 -13.29
CA CYS A 175 -11.04 32.64 -14.41
C CYS A 175 -12.48 32.31 -14.01
N GLN A 176 -12.72 31.78 -12.81
CA GLN A 176 -14.08 31.50 -12.31
C GLN A 176 -14.93 32.77 -12.13
N SER A 177 -14.27 33.92 -11.95
CA SER A 177 -14.92 35.22 -11.78
C SER A 177 -15.21 35.95 -13.10
N CYS A 178 -14.82 35.37 -14.25
CA CYS A 178 -14.97 35.97 -15.58
C CYS A 178 -16.23 35.48 -16.30
N ASP A 179 -16.68 36.21 -17.33
CA ASP A 179 -17.89 35.91 -18.12
C ASP A 179 -17.87 34.53 -18.82
N ASN A 180 -16.68 33.94 -19.00
CA ASN A 180 -16.48 32.59 -19.52
C ASN A 180 -15.63 31.78 -18.52
N PRO A 181 -16.26 31.11 -17.54
CA PRO A 181 -15.52 30.40 -16.50
C PRO A 181 -14.74 29.23 -17.07
N SER A 182 -13.52 29.03 -16.56
CA SER A 182 -12.70 27.88 -16.90
C SER A 182 -13.38 26.58 -16.47
N THR A 183 -13.32 25.56 -17.31
CA THR A 183 -13.78 24.20 -17.00
C THR A 183 -12.73 23.39 -16.22
N ILE A 184 -11.55 23.96 -15.97
CA ILE A 184 -10.47 23.28 -15.27
C ILE A 184 -10.88 23.05 -13.81
N LEU A 185 -10.85 21.78 -13.38
CA LEU A 185 -11.28 21.33 -12.04
C LEU A 185 -12.74 21.66 -11.69
N SER A 186 -13.60 21.98 -12.67
CA SER A 186 -15.01 22.32 -12.39
C SER A 186 -15.82 21.13 -11.86
N ASN A 187 -15.40 19.91 -12.19
CA ASN A 187 -16.03 18.65 -11.76
C ASN A 187 -15.42 18.10 -10.45
N LEU A 188 -14.36 18.72 -9.92
CA LEU A 188 -13.69 18.25 -8.71
C LEU A 188 -14.61 18.49 -7.51
N SER A 189 -15.25 17.44 -7.02
CA SER A 189 -16.18 17.50 -5.88
C SER A 189 -15.54 17.11 -4.56
N GLU A 190 -14.50 16.29 -4.58
CA GLU A 190 -13.87 15.74 -3.38
C GLU A 190 -12.34 15.90 -3.38
N LEU A 191 -11.80 16.51 -2.33
CA LEU A 191 -10.37 16.71 -2.14
C LEU A 191 -9.94 16.26 -0.75
N TYR A 192 -8.95 15.38 -0.70
CA TYR A 192 -8.40 14.87 0.55
C TYR A 192 -6.87 15.03 0.55
N VAL A 193 -6.34 15.73 1.55
CA VAL A 193 -4.97 16.24 1.51
C VAL A 193 -4.20 16.01 2.81
N LEU A 194 -2.94 15.62 2.68
CA LEU A 194 -1.96 15.48 3.76
C LEU A 194 -0.66 16.18 3.39
N GLY A 195 0.12 16.52 4.40
CA GLY A 195 1.52 16.87 4.18
C GLY A 195 2.31 15.65 3.69
N GLU A 196 3.08 15.83 2.62
CA GLU A 196 4.11 14.88 2.20
C GLU A 196 5.26 14.87 3.22
N VAL A 197 5.78 13.67 3.50
CA VAL A 197 6.98 13.50 4.34
C VAL A 197 8.20 14.03 3.59
N ASP A 198 8.78 15.10 4.13
CA ASP A 198 9.97 15.74 3.56
C ASP A 198 11.21 14.86 3.74
N VAL A 199 12.19 15.03 2.84
CA VAL A 199 13.48 14.35 2.96
C VAL A 199 14.45 15.30 3.65
N PRO A 200 15.03 14.89 4.80
CA PRO A 200 15.94 15.74 5.56
C PRO A 200 17.17 16.15 4.73
N THR A 201 17.73 17.31 5.06
CA THR A 201 19.07 17.68 4.60
C THR A 201 20.10 16.73 5.25
N ARG A 202 21.16 16.37 4.51
CA ARG A 202 22.18 15.39 4.94
C ARG A 202 22.87 15.70 6.28
N ASP A 203 22.77 16.94 6.77
CA ASP A 203 23.42 17.38 8.01
C ASP A 203 22.67 16.93 9.29
N LEU A 204 21.50 16.29 9.17
CA LEU A 204 20.71 15.80 10.29
C LEU A 204 21.11 14.37 10.69
N MET A 205 22.23 14.23 11.42
CA MET A 205 22.71 12.94 11.98
C MET A 205 21.90 12.43 13.19
N ASN A 206 20.79 13.06 13.54
CA ASN A 206 20.03 12.73 14.75
C ASN A 206 18.70 12.07 14.38
N HIS A 207 18.55 10.78 14.72
CA HIS A 207 17.30 10.00 14.54
C HIS A 207 16.07 10.72 15.12
N ASN A 208 16.22 11.47 16.21
CA ASN A 208 15.13 12.18 16.87
C ASN A 208 14.63 13.42 16.09
N LEU A 209 15.34 13.84 15.04
CA LEU A 209 14.96 15.00 14.20
C LEU A 209 14.33 14.59 12.86
N LEU A 210 14.26 13.29 12.56
CA LEU A 210 13.57 12.84 11.36
C LEU A 210 12.07 13.00 11.54
N PRO A 211 11.38 13.67 10.61
CA PRO A 211 9.94 13.81 10.70
C PRO A 211 9.31 12.42 10.58
N GLY A 212 8.62 11.98 11.64
CA GLY A 212 7.71 10.85 11.52
C GLY A 212 6.63 11.14 10.48
N ALA A 213 6.10 10.13 9.80
CA ALA A 213 5.03 10.32 8.82
C ALA A 213 3.94 11.22 9.39
N ASP A 214 3.46 10.90 10.59
CA ASP A 214 2.35 11.60 11.25
C ASP A 214 2.73 12.97 11.84
N GLN A 215 4.01 13.26 11.97
CA GLN A 215 4.49 14.55 12.51
C GLN A 215 4.61 15.62 11.42
N THR A 216 4.54 15.24 10.14
CA THR A 216 4.70 16.18 9.04
C THR A 216 3.43 17.02 8.86
N PRO A 217 3.49 18.35 9.07
CA PRO A 217 2.31 19.20 9.01
C PRO A 217 1.90 19.51 7.57
N LEU A 218 0.60 19.50 7.31
CA LEU A 218 0.02 20.09 6.11
C LEU A 218 -0.08 21.61 6.30
N ARG A 219 0.53 22.39 5.40
CA ARG A 219 0.43 23.86 5.41
C ARG A 219 -0.48 24.37 4.31
N LEU A 220 -1.22 25.44 4.60
CA LEU A 220 -2.11 26.10 3.63
C LEU A 220 -1.38 27.12 2.72
N ASP A 221 -0.04 27.13 2.68
CA ASP A 221 0.78 28.17 2.01
C ASP A 221 0.37 28.32 0.54
N ASP A 222 0.47 27.23 -0.18
CA ASP A 222 0.19 27.17 -1.61
C ASP A 222 -1.18 26.53 -1.92
N LEU A 223 -1.82 25.92 -0.91
CA LEU A 223 -3.06 25.16 -1.06
C LEU A 223 -4.33 25.98 -0.81
N TRP A 224 -4.24 27.13 -0.12
CA TRP A 224 -5.44 27.91 0.25
C TRP A 224 -6.41 28.21 -0.91
N PRO A 225 -5.97 28.45 -2.18
CA PRO A 225 -6.91 28.76 -3.25
C PRO A 225 -7.84 27.57 -3.57
N ALA A 226 -7.43 26.32 -3.28
CA ALA A 226 -8.26 25.14 -3.50
C ALA A 226 -9.57 25.17 -2.69
N LEU A 227 -9.59 25.86 -1.55
CA LEU A 227 -10.76 25.96 -0.68
C LEU A 227 -11.90 26.81 -1.28
N HIS A 228 -11.61 27.57 -2.34
CA HIS A 228 -12.57 28.42 -3.05
C HIS A 228 -13.02 27.85 -4.40
N LEU A 229 -12.63 26.62 -4.75
CA LEU A 229 -13.06 26.00 -5.99
C LEU A 229 -14.58 25.75 -5.97
N THR A 230 -15.30 26.25 -6.97
CA THR A 230 -16.77 26.20 -7.04
C THR A 230 -17.35 24.79 -7.13
N GLY A 231 -16.61 23.85 -7.74
CA GLY A 231 -17.02 22.44 -7.83
C GLY A 231 -16.85 21.68 -6.51
N LEU A 232 -16.01 22.17 -5.60
CA LEU A 232 -15.54 21.42 -4.44
C LEU A 232 -16.59 21.41 -3.32
N GLN A 233 -17.08 20.22 -2.97
CA GLN A 233 -18.11 20.01 -1.95
C GLN A 233 -17.56 19.36 -0.69
N THR A 234 -16.55 18.50 -0.83
CA THR A 234 -15.94 17.76 0.28
C THR A 234 -14.46 18.07 0.35
N LEU A 235 -14.02 18.55 1.51
CA LEU A 235 -12.61 18.80 1.81
C LEU A 235 -12.20 18.11 3.10
N SER A 236 -11.15 17.31 3.04
CA SER A 236 -10.51 16.71 4.22
C SER A 236 -9.04 17.09 4.29
N LEU A 237 -8.64 17.70 5.40
CA LEU A 237 -7.28 18.17 5.66
C LEU A 237 -6.71 17.39 6.84
N TYR A 238 -5.64 16.61 6.63
CA TYR A 238 -5.03 15.80 7.69
C TYR A 238 -3.65 16.30 8.07
N GLY A 239 -3.36 16.28 9.37
CA GLY A 239 -2.14 16.85 9.94
C GLY A 239 -2.05 18.36 9.72
N LEU A 240 -3.18 19.07 9.62
CA LEU A 240 -3.24 20.49 9.30
C LEU A 240 -2.54 21.34 10.36
N ASP A 241 -1.61 22.17 9.93
CA ASP A 241 -1.18 23.34 10.69
C ASP A 241 -2.06 24.54 10.30
N THR A 242 -2.94 24.93 11.22
CA THR A 242 -3.91 26.01 10.98
C THR A 242 -3.27 27.41 11.03
N ALA A 243 -1.99 27.54 11.38
CA ALA A 243 -1.36 28.83 11.58
C ALA A 243 -1.53 29.75 10.35
N ASN A 244 -2.00 30.98 10.59
CA ASN A 244 -2.26 32.01 9.58
C ASN A 244 -3.38 31.67 8.57
N ALA A 245 -4.24 30.69 8.85
CA ALA A 245 -5.39 30.40 8.01
C ALA A 245 -6.31 31.64 7.86
N ALA A 246 -6.53 32.38 8.95
CA ALA A 246 -7.38 33.57 8.93
C ALA A 246 -6.83 34.68 8.02
N PHE A 247 -5.52 34.89 8.04
CA PHE A 247 -4.85 35.86 7.16
C PHE A 247 -5.02 35.51 5.69
N ARG A 248 -4.98 34.21 5.34
CA ARG A 248 -5.04 33.74 3.95
C ARG A 248 -6.44 33.73 3.39
N LEU A 249 -7.38 33.18 4.16
CA LEU A 249 -8.77 33.06 3.75
C LEU A 249 -9.48 34.42 3.73
N GLY A 250 -9.06 35.36 4.57
CA GLY A 250 -9.60 36.72 4.58
C GLY A 250 -9.23 37.57 3.35
N ALA A 251 -8.31 37.12 2.50
CA ALA A 251 -7.85 37.87 1.32
C ALA A 251 -8.70 37.65 0.06
N SER A 252 -9.57 36.64 0.04
CA SER A 252 -10.32 36.24 -1.16
C SER A 252 -11.81 36.59 -1.07
N PRO A 253 -12.41 37.24 -2.09
CA PRO A 253 -13.85 37.49 -2.15
C PRO A 253 -14.65 36.27 -2.62
N ALA A 254 -14.01 35.17 -3.01
CA ALA A 254 -14.67 34.00 -3.59
C ALA A 254 -15.44 33.19 -2.53
N ILE A 255 -16.71 32.88 -2.81
CA ILE A 255 -17.58 32.08 -1.95
C ILE A 255 -17.21 30.60 -2.10
N SER A 256 -17.09 29.89 -0.98
CA SER A 256 -16.83 28.45 -0.99
C SER A 256 -18.14 27.65 -1.05
N CYS A 257 -18.19 26.62 -1.91
CA CYS A 257 -19.33 25.72 -2.07
C CYS A 257 -19.23 24.46 -1.18
N LEU A 258 -18.29 24.43 -0.24
CA LEU A 258 -18.05 23.30 0.64
C LEU A 258 -19.29 22.97 1.49
N LYS A 259 -19.64 21.68 1.51
CA LYS A 259 -20.71 21.12 2.34
C LYS A 259 -20.17 20.20 3.43
N HIS A 260 -19.01 19.60 3.21
CA HIS A 260 -18.35 18.67 4.10
C HIS A 260 -16.92 19.13 4.35
N LEU A 261 -16.58 19.38 5.60
CA LEU A 261 -15.24 19.79 6.03
C LEU A 261 -14.75 18.88 7.15
N SER A 262 -13.62 18.21 6.93
CA SER A 262 -12.93 17.41 7.92
C SER A 262 -11.55 17.99 8.19
N ILE A 263 -11.23 18.27 9.45
CA ILE A 263 -9.93 18.80 9.86
C ILE A 263 -9.35 17.87 10.92
N ILE A 264 -8.17 17.32 10.64
CA ILE A 264 -7.34 16.63 11.62
C ILE A 264 -6.08 17.48 11.81
N GLY A 265 -5.94 18.06 13.00
CA GLY A 265 -4.81 18.92 13.37
C GLY A 265 -3.49 18.13 13.42
N GLY A 266 -2.40 18.78 13.04
CA GLY A 266 -1.05 18.22 13.20
C GLY A 266 -0.60 18.20 14.66
N PHE A 267 0.35 17.30 14.99
CA PHE A 267 0.87 17.08 16.34
C PHE A 267 1.33 18.36 17.07
N ASN A 268 1.84 19.34 16.32
CA ASN A 268 2.33 20.61 16.84
C ASN A 268 1.48 21.82 16.42
N SER A 269 0.25 21.61 15.91
CA SER A 269 -0.57 22.73 15.46
C SER A 269 -1.11 23.54 16.64
N SER A 270 -1.01 24.86 16.55
CA SER A 270 -1.47 25.79 17.59
C SER A 270 -2.97 26.10 17.56
N CYS A 271 -3.73 25.48 16.65
CA CYS A 271 -5.19 25.61 16.44
C CYS A 271 -5.86 26.77 17.19
N THR A 272 -5.71 27.98 16.64
CA THR A 272 -6.23 29.21 17.26
C THR A 272 -7.72 29.39 16.96
N TYR A 273 -8.43 30.10 17.84
CA TYR A 273 -9.84 30.46 17.61
C TYR A 273 -10.03 31.22 16.29
N THR A 274 -9.12 32.15 15.98
CA THR A 274 -9.21 33.00 14.78
C THR A 274 -9.04 32.18 13.50
N ASP A 275 -8.05 31.29 13.48
CA ASP A 275 -7.76 30.45 12.32
C ASP A 275 -8.84 29.41 12.06
N LEU A 276 -9.28 28.69 13.10
CA LEU A 276 -10.40 27.75 12.95
C LEU A 276 -11.70 28.48 12.60
N GLY A 277 -11.91 29.65 13.20
CA GLY A 277 -13.05 30.52 12.90
C GLY A 277 -13.12 30.91 11.43
N ALA A 278 -11.98 31.19 10.80
CA ALA A 278 -11.90 31.49 9.37
C ALA A 278 -12.21 30.26 8.49
N LEU A 279 -11.68 29.09 8.85
CA LEU A 279 -11.93 27.83 8.12
C LEU A 279 -13.41 27.43 8.14
N VAL A 280 -14.07 27.51 9.30
CA VAL A 280 -15.49 27.11 9.45
C VAL A 280 -16.45 28.20 8.95
N ALA A 281 -16.03 29.46 8.93
CA ALA A 281 -16.82 30.55 8.34
C ALA A 281 -16.70 30.63 6.82
N LEU A 282 -15.79 29.87 6.21
CA LEU A 282 -15.58 29.88 4.77
C LEU A 282 -16.81 29.40 3.99
N PRO A 283 -17.48 28.29 4.36
CA PRO A 283 -18.66 27.83 3.65
C PRO A 283 -19.92 28.50 4.19
N GLU A 284 -20.86 28.82 3.31
CA GLU A 284 -22.12 29.48 3.70
C GLU A 284 -23.02 28.55 4.54
N ALA A 285 -23.06 27.27 4.19
CA ALA A 285 -23.91 26.26 4.82
C ALA A 285 -23.22 24.90 4.89
N LEU A 286 -22.47 24.67 5.97
CA LEU A 286 -21.86 23.37 6.25
C LEU A 286 -22.94 22.36 6.69
N THR A 287 -22.95 21.20 6.03
CA THR A 287 -23.83 20.06 6.39
C THR A 287 -23.13 19.03 7.25
N SER A 288 -21.80 18.91 7.10
CA SER A 288 -20.98 17.95 7.84
C SER A 288 -19.67 18.58 8.27
N PHE A 289 -19.36 18.51 9.56
CA PHE A 289 -18.10 18.99 10.10
C PHE A 289 -17.47 17.93 11.01
N SER A 290 -16.20 17.60 10.75
CA SER A 290 -15.39 16.75 11.62
C SER A 290 -14.11 17.49 12.04
N LEU A 291 -13.78 17.39 13.32
CA LEU A 291 -12.64 18.05 13.92
C LEU A 291 -11.93 17.11 14.89
N TYR A 292 -10.70 16.74 14.55
CA TYR A 292 -9.75 16.09 15.45
C TYR A 292 -8.64 17.09 15.76
N ILE A 293 -8.40 17.42 17.03
CA ILE A 293 -7.29 18.29 17.42
C ILE A 293 -6.51 17.62 18.55
N GLN A 294 -5.18 17.68 18.46
CA GLN A 294 -4.31 17.35 19.58
C GLN A 294 -3.94 18.65 20.31
N ASP A 295 -4.39 18.78 21.56
CA ASP A 295 -4.10 19.95 22.37
C ASP A 295 -2.64 19.84 22.85
N TYR A 296 -1.70 20.61 22.27
CA TYR A 296 -0.28 20.49 22.61
C TYR A 296 0.12 21.41 23.78
N ALA A 297 0.65 20.83 24.87
CA ALA A 297 0.90 21.54 26.14
C ALA A 297 2.00 22.59 26.08
N PHE A 298 2.94 22.41 25.17
CA PHE A 298 4.17 23.19 25.12
C PHE A 298 4.19 24.20 23.96
N GLY A 299 3.18 24.19 23.07
CA GLY A 299 3.21 24.92 21.79
C GLY A 299 2.67 26.35 21.85
N SER A 300 1.89 26.70 22.87
CA SER A 300 1.34 28.05 23.00
C SER A 300 1.52 28.59 24.42
N ILE A 301 2.74 29.05 24.71
CA ILE A 301 3.02 29.89 25.89
C ILE A 301 2.14 31.18 25.90
N GLY A 302 1.45 31.49 24.79
CA GLY A 302 0.62 32.69 24.59
C GLY A 302 -0.88 32.60 24.89
N GLY A 303 -1.48 31.45 25.24
CA GLY A 303 -2.90 31.39 25.61
C GLY A 303 -3.93 31.48 24.47
N ASP A 304 -3.51 31.34 23.21
CA ASP A 304 -4.37 31.48 22.02
C ASP A 304 -5.04 30.16 21.55
N MET A 305 -4.86 29.05 22.27
CA MET A 305 -5.46 27.76 21.93
C MET A 305 -6.99 27.81 22.01
N ILE A 306 -7.68 27.13 21.10
CA ILE A 306 -9.15 27.16 21.07
C ILE A 306 -9.80 26.49 22.30
N SER A 307 -10.59 27.28 23.04
CA SER A 307 -11.44 26.80 24.13
C SER A 307 -12.69 26.06 23.63
N ASN A 308 -13.33 25.25 24.48
CA ASN A 308 -14.63 24.63 24.15
C ASN A 308 -15.70 25.70 23.88
N ALA A 309 -15.69 26.80 24.63
CA ALA A 309 -16.57 27.95 24.38
C ALA A 309 -16.25 28.64 23.04
N GLY A 310 -14.97 28.76 22.69
CA GLY A 310 -14.52 29.26 21.39
C GLY A 310 -14.99 28.37 20.24
N LEU A 311 -14.79 27.07 20.35
CA LEU A 311 -15.24 26.08 19.36
C LEU A 311 -16.75 26.16 19.14
N TRP A 312 -17.55 26.20 20.21
CA TRP A 312 -19.00 26.38 20.08
C TRP A 312 -19.38 27.70 19.38
N LYS A 313 -18.69 28.81 19.69
CA LYS A 313 -18.94 30.11 19.03
C LYS A 313 -18.68 30.05 17.53
N VAL A 314 -17.64 29.31 17.11
CA VAL A 314 -17.32 29.08 15.69
C VAL A 314 -18.45 28.28 15.02
N LEU A 315 -18.87 27.18 15.65
CA LEU A 315 -19.92 26.29 15.12
C LEU A 315 -21.31 26.93 15.07
N LYS A 316 -21.61 27.85 15.99
CA LYS A 316 -22.92 28.51 16.08
C LYS A 316 -23.36 29.15 14.75
N LYS A 317 -22.43 29.61 13.93
CA LYS A 317 -22.75 30.18 12.60
C LYS A 317 -23.42 29.18 11.66
N GLN A 318 -23.10 27.89 11.82
CA GLN A 318 -23.59 26.80 10.98
C GLN A 318 -24.80 26.08 11.60
N GLN A 319 -25.41 26.64 12.66
CA GLN A 319 -26.48 25.97 13.42
C GLN A 319 -27.71 25.59 12.59
N ASN A 320 -27.98 26.30 11.48
CA ASN A 320 -29.17 26.06 10.66
C ASN A 320 -28.94 25.04 9.53
N SER A 321 -27.70 24.62 9.27
CA SER A 321 -27.34 23.75 8.15
C SER A 321 -26.68 22.44 8.58
N LEU A 322 -26.05 22.42 9.75
CA LEU A 322 -25.22 21.29 10.17
C LEU A 322 -26.08 20.07 10.52
N GLU A 323 -25.86 18.97 9.79
CA GLU A 323 -26.52 17.67 9.97
C GLU A 323 -25.64 16.64 10.68
N TYR A 324 -24.32 16.72 10.48
CA TYR A 324 -23.31 15.87 11.07
C TYR A 324 -22.23 16.70 11.78
N LEU A 325 -21.97 16.39 13.05
CA LEU A 325 -20.91 17.00 13.83
C LEU A 325 -20.08 15.92 14.54
N ASP A 326 -18.78 15.92 14.29
CA ASP A 326 -17.81 15.05 14.97
C ASP A 326 -16.68 15.90 15.56
N ILE A 327 -16.49 15.82 16.88
CA ILE A 327 -15.45 16.55 17.59
C ILE A 327 -14.71 15.57 18.50
N TYR A 328 -13.43 15.44 18.23
CA TYR A 328 -12.50 14.71 19.07
C TYR A 328 -11.29 15.59 19.42
N ARG A 329 -10.95 15.67 20.71
CA ARG A 329 -9.82 16.42 21.24
C ARG A 329 -8.89 15.53 22.04
N ASP A 330 -7.71 15.24 21.51
CA ASP A 330 -6.69 14.49 22.24
C ASP A 330 -6.02 15.41 23.28
N ALA A 331 -6.19 15.05 24.56
CA ALA A 331 -5.70 15.79 25.71
C ALA A 331 -4.70 15.01 26.57
N GLU A 332 -4.05 13.97 26.02
CA GLU A 332 -3.11 13.12 26.77
C GLU A 332 -2.05 13.93 27.55
N HIS A 333 -1.71 15.14 27.09
CA HIS A 333 -0.66 15.99 27.68
C HIS A 333 -1.15 17.34 28.26
N THR A 334 -2.43 17.70 28.13
CA THR A 334 -2.95 19.09 28.28
C THR A 334 -4.21 19.22 29.11
N ARG A 335 -4.30 18.45 30.19
CA ARG A 335 -5.50 18.42 31.05
C ARG A 335 -5.84 19.77 31.70
N LEU A 336 -4.96 20.76 31.73
CA LEU A 336 -5.21 22.05 32.41
C LEU A 336 -6.04 23.03 31.56
N TYR A 337 -5.89 23.01 30.22
CA TYR A 337 -6.45 24.05 29.35
C TYR A 337 -7.91 23.81 28.93
N MET A 338 -8.39 22.57 28.99
CA MET A 338 -9.79 22.26 28.69
C MET A 338 -10.79 22.84 29.71
N SER A 339 -10.30 23.37 30.84
CA SER A 339 -11.10 24.06 31.86
C SER A 339 -11.51 25.48 31.45
N LEU A 340 -10.95 26.00 30.34
CA LEU A 340 -11.24 27.33 29.83
C LEU A 340 -12.59 27.36 29.11
N GLY A 341 -13.67 27.43 29.89
CA GLY A 341 -15.02 27.67 29.39
C GLY A 341 -15.74 26.42 28.88
N HIS A 342 -17.07 26.45 28.95
CA HIS A 342 -17.91 25.31 28.62
C HIS A 342 -18.36 25.34 27.16
N PHE A 343 -18.47 24.15 26.55
CA PHE A 343 -19.16 24.00 25.27
C PHE A 343 -20.62 24.47 25.43
N GLY A 344 -21.21 25.08 24.41
CA GLY A 344 -22.55 25.67 24.53
C GLY A 344 -23.69 24.65 24.35
N LEU A 345 -24.93 25.14 24.33
CA LEU A 345 -26.12 24.30 24.09
C LEU A 345 -26.23 23.99 22.59
N LEU A 346 -26.66 22.77 22.23
CA LEU A 346 -26.89 22.37 20.84
C LEU A 346 -28.37 22.41 20.43
N HIS A 347 -29.29 22.82 21.31
CA HIS A 347 -30.73 22.96 20.99
C HIS A 347 -31.03 23.82 19.75
N SER A 348 -30.18 24.81 19.44
CA SER A 348 -30.35 25.65 18.27
C SER A 348 -29.96 24.97 16.95
N PHE A 349 -29.34 23.79 17.00
CA PHE A 349 -28.91 23.03 15.83
C PHE A 349 -30.03 22.13 15.31
N THR A 350 -31.07 22.76 14.79
CA THR A 350 -32.34 22.11 14.39
C THR A 350 -32.22 21.09 13.25
N CYS A 351 -31.09 21.08 12.53
CA CYS A 351 -30.80 20.13 11.46
C CYS A 351 -29.88 18.97 11.90
N LEU A 352 -29.30 19.03 13.11
CA LEU A 352 -28.26 18.08 13.55
C LEU A 352 -28.84 16.69 13.81
N LYS A 353 -28.54 15.74 12.93
CA LYS A 353 -29.00 14.33 13.00
C LYS A 353 -27.98 13.43 13.68
N LYS A 354 -26.69 13.67 13.48
CA LYS A 354 -25.62 12.84 14.06
C LYS A 354 -24.60 13.70 14.81
N LEU A 355 -24.33 13.31 16.05
CA LEU A 355 -23.35 13.96 16.92
C LEU A 355 -22.37 12.92 17.44
N CYS A 356 -21.09 13.13 17.20
CA CYS A 356 -20.00 12.39 17.80
C CYS A 356 -19.15 13.36 18.63
N ILE A 357 -19.07 13.18 19.95
CA ILE A 357 -18.38 14.13 20.81
C ILE A 357 -17.92 13.45 22.11
N GLN A 358 -16.85 13.96 22.69
CA GLN A 358 -16.41 13.51 24.02
C GLN A 358 -17.39 13.97 25.10
N ALA A 359 -17.71 13.06 26.03
CA ALA A 359 -18.69 13.34 27.09
C ALA A 359 -18.26 14.55 27.95
N GLU A 360 -16.97 14.71 28.21
CA GLU A 360 -16.40 15.79 29.01
C GLU A 360 -16.52 17.15 28.34
N VAL A 361 -16.34 17.20 27.01
CA VAL A 361 -16.53 18.43 26.23
C VAL A 361 -17.99 18.88 26.31
N LEU A 362 -18.92 17.94 26.17
CA LEU A 362 -20.35 18.22 26.17
C LEU A 362 -20.91 18.56 27.57
N LEU A 363 -20.49 17.80 28.59
CA LEU A 363 -21.03 17.87 29.96
C LEU A 363 -20.23 18.80 30.87
N GLY A 364 -19.02 19.20 30.46
CA GLY A 364 -18.14 20.08 31.24
C GLY A 364 -17.55 19.41 32.48
N SER A 365 -17.58 18.08 32.57
CA SER A 365 -16.93 17.33 33.65
C SER A 365 -15.42 17.40 33.52
N PHE A 366 -14.73 17.50 34.65
CA PHE A 366 -13.29 17.67 34.70
C PHE A 366 -12.67 16.83 35.81
N TRP A 367 -11.36 16.57 35.75
CA TRP A 367 -10.70 15.69 36.72
C TRP A 367 -10.75 16.19 38.16
N ASP A 368 -10.76 17.51 38.37
CA ASP A 368 -10.91 18.15 39.68
C ASP A 368 -12.38 18.36 40.09
N ARG A 369 -13.32 18.15 39.15
CA ARG A 369 -14.77 18.28 39.32
C ARG A 369 -15.48 17.15 38.56
N PRO A 370 -15.44 15.91 39.10
CA PRO A 370 -15.99 14.73 38.41
C PRO A 370 -17.50 14.80 38.20
N ASN A 371 -18.20 15.59 39.03
CA ASN A 371 -19.62 15.86 38.84
C ASN A 371 -19.79 16.83 37.67
N ALA A 372 -20.31 16.32 36.55
CA ALA A 372 -20.68 17.12 35.41
C ALA A 372 -21.62 18.28 35.83
N PRO A 373 -21.25 19.56 35.59
CA PRO A 373 -22.12 20.69 35.89
C PRO A 373 -23.38 20.74 35.02
N TYR A 374 -23.41 19.96 33.93
CA TYR A 374 -24.51 19.95 32.97
C TYR A 374 -25.08 18.55 32.76
N ARG A 375 -26.37 18.52 32.42
CA ARG A 375 -27.09 17.28 32.13
C ARG A 375 -27.16 17.10 30.62
N LEU A 376 -27.07 15.85 30.18
CA LEU A 376 -27.10 15.51 28.75
C LEU A 376 -28.40 15.96 28.08
N LYS A 377 -29.55 15.72 28.72
CA LYS A 377 -30.86 16.11 28.19
C LYS A 377 -31.00 17.61 27.93
N ASP A 378 -30.27 18.44 28.67
CA ASP A 378 -30.33 19.90 28.57
C ASP A 378 -29.36 20.44 27.50
N ARG A 379 -28.60 19.55 26.85
CA ARG A 379 -27.50 19.94 25.93
C ARG A 379 -27.75 19.52 24.50
N LEU A 380 -28.42 18.39 24.28
CA LEU A 380 -28.64 17.79 22.97
C LEU A 380 -29.83 18.41 22.23
N PRO A 381 -29.83 18.42 20.88
CA PRO A 381 -31.00 18.80 20.09
C PRO A 381 -32.04 17.66 20.06
N CYS A 382 -33.32 18.02 20.00
CA CYS A 382 -34.42 17.03 20.02
C CYS A 382 -34.53 16.19 18.73
N ASN A 383 -33.99 16.68 17.61
CA ASN A 383 -34.02 16.01 16.31
C ASN A 383 -32.85 15.03 16.08
N LEU A 384 -32.03 14.78 17.11
CA LEU A 384 -30.87 13.88 17.02
C LEU A 384 -31.31 12.44 16.75
N GLN A 385 -30.65 11.79 15.78
CA GLN A 385 -30.90 10.40 15.38
C GLN A 385 -29.81 9.44 15.86
N SER A 386 -28.57 9.91 15.93
CA SER A 386 -27.41 9.13 16.38
C SER A 386 -26.52 9.95 17.30
N LEU A 387 -26.15 9.36 18.44
CA LEU A 387 -25.21 9.93 19.40
C LEU A 387 -24.03 8.98 19.61
N THR A 388 -22.82 9.42 19.28
CA THR A 388 -21.58 8.72 19.64
C THR A 388 -20.88 9.51 20.73
N LEU A 389 -20.60 8.86 21.86
CA LEU A 389 -19.81 9.44 22.94
C LEU A 389 -18.44 8.78 22.98
N TYR A 390 -17.40 9.60 22.90
CA TYR A 390 -16.03 9.15 23.04
C TYR A 390 -15.58 9.24 24.50
N GLY A 391 -15.02 8.16 25.02
CA GLY A 391 -14.40 8.04 26.33
C GLY A 391 -12.90 7.88 26.16
N GLY A 392 -12.15 8.96 26.39
CA GLY A 392 -10.73 8.99 26.05
C GLY A 392 -9.80 8.43 27.11
N LYS A 393 -8.68 7.84 26.69
CA LYS A 393 -7.50 7.63 27.57
C LYS A 393 -7.07 8.96 28.20
N GLY A 394 -7.18 9.04 29.53
CA GLY A 394 -6.77 10.21 30.31
C GLY A 394 -7.92 11.10 30.80
N PHE A 395 -9.16 10.82 30.39
CA PHE A 395 -10.34 11.29 31.07
C PHE A 395 -10.79 10.24 32.10
N PHE A 396 -11.26 10.69 33.27
CA PHE A 396 -11.83 9.77 34.26
C PHE A 396 -13.18 9.31 33.76
N HIS A 397 -13.51 8.03 33.98
CA HIS A 397 -14.88 7.54 33.81
C HIS A 397 -15.83 8.53 34.45
N THR A 398 -16.65 9.20 33.63
CA THR A 398 -17.84 9.88 34.11
C THR A 398 -18.73 8.77 34.67
N SER A 399 -18.56 8.45 35.96
CA SER A 399 -19.25 7.36 36.65
C SER A 399 -20.77 7.51 36.60
N SER A 400 -21.26 8.68 36.19
CA SER A 400 -22.65 9.02 35.96
C SER A 400 -23.11 8.97 34.49
N ILE A 401 -22.30 8.53 33.50
CA ILE A 401 -22.74 8.59 32.09
C ILE A 401 -23.99 7.74 31.84
N GLY A 402 -24.07 6.57 32.47
CA GLY A 402 -25.29 5.74 32.44
C GLY A 402 -26.51 6.48 33.00
N VAL A 403 -26.34 7.23 34.10
CA VAL A 403 -27.41 8.04 34.70
C VAL A 403 -27.83 9.19 33.77
N HIS A 404 -26.88 9.86 33.11
CA HIS A 404 -27.19 10.93 32.16
C HIS A 404 -27.91 10.42 30.91
N LEU A 405 -27.54 9.24 30.41
CA LEU A 405 -28.21 8.59 29.29
C LEU A 405 -29.62 8.13 29.69
N GLN A 406 -29.76 7.47 30.84
CA GLN A 406 -31.05 7.10 31.41
C GLN A 406 -32.00 8.29 31.46
N GLU A 407 -31.53 9.39 32.04
CA GLU A 407 -32.31 10.59 32.22
C GLU A 407 -32.71 11.24 30.88
N ALA A 408 -31.84 11.19 29.87
CA ALA A 408 -32.15 11.68 28.54
C ALA A 408 -33.20 10.81 27.85
N LEU A 409 -33.08 9.48 27.94
CA LEU A 409 -34.03 8.54 27.35
C LEU A 409 -35.41 8.61 28.03
N ASP A 410 -35.45 8.65 29.35
CA ASP A 410 -36.69 8.75 30.14
C ASP A 410 -37.44 10.07 29.94
N SER A 411 -36.74 11.12 29.50
CA SER A 411 -37.34 12.43 29.26
C SER A 411 -38.38 12.42 28.12
N GLY A 412 -38.29 11.46 27.19
CA GLY A 412 -39.11 11.42 25.99
C GLY A 412 -38.86 12.56 24.98
N ILE A 413 -37.87 13.42 25.22
CA ILE A 413 -37.56 14.59 24.37
C ILE A 413 -36.92 14.15 23.05
N PHE A 414 -36.15 13.06 23.05
CA PHE A 414 -35.36 12.58 21.92
C PHE A 414 -36.06 11.45 21.15
N SER A 415 -37.28 11.70 20.67
CA SER A 415 -38.09 10.69 19.98
C SER A 415 -37.47 10.17 18.67
N SER A 416 -36.54 10.94 18.09
CA SER A 416 -35.86 10.58 16.83
C SER A 416 -34.59 9.77 17.04
N LEU A 417 -34.12 9.61 18.29
CA LEU A 417 -32.88 8.92 18.60
C LEU A 417 -33.05 7.42 18.34
N THR A 418 -32.18 6.86 17.49
CA THR A 418 -32.24 5.45 17.08
C THR A 418 -30.98 4.67 17.46
N SER A 419 -29.85 5.36 17.61
CA SER A 419 -28.58 4.73 17.97
C SER A 419 -27.78 5.57 18.97
N ILE A 420 -27.20 4.88 19.96
CA ILE A 420 -26.19 5.39 20.87
C ILE A 420 -24.97 4.48 20.76
N GLU A 421 -23.82 5.09 20.51
CA GLU A 421 -22.53 4.41 20.48
C GLU A 421 -21.64 4.96 21.60
N LEU A 422 -21.06 4.06 22.38
CA LEU A 422 -20.14 4.40 23.47
C LEU A 422 -18.79 3.78 23.16
N GLU A 423 -17.80 4.62 22.83
CA GLU A 423 -16.42 4.22 22.61
C GLU A 423 -15.59 4.48 23.86
N GLY A 424 -14.84 3.50 24.36
CA GLY A 424 -13.97 3.69 25.53
C GLY A 424 -14.67 3.77 26.90
N PHE A 425 -15.97 3.45 26.97
CA PHE A 425 -16.72 3.38 28.22
C PHE A 425 -16.90 1.94 28.75
N TYR A 426 -16.92 1.79 30.07
CA TYR A 426 -17.56 0.67 30.74
C TYR A 426 -18.88 1.15 31.31
N VAL A 427 -19.97 0.46 30.98
CA VAL A 427 -21.32 0.89 31.36
C VAL A 427 -22.02 -0.27 32.03
N ASP A 428 -22.86 0.04 33.01
CA ASP A 428 -23.62 -0.95 33.76
C ASP A 428 -24.65 -1.66 32.87
N PHE A 429 -25.03 -2.89 33.21
CA PHE A 429 -26.01 -3.67 32.46
C PHE A 429 -27.38 -2.97 32.36
N ASP A 430 -27.73 -2.17 33.37
CA ASP A 430 -29.01 -1.47 33.47
C ASP A 430 -29.29 -0.53 32.28
N ILE A 431 -28.29 0.15 31.70
CA ILE A 431 -28.52 1.06 30.57
C ILE A 431 -28.91 0.32 29.29
N THR A 432 -28.45 -0.93 29.15
CA THR A 432 -28.73 -1.74 27.96
C THR A 432 -30.22 -2.08 27.90
N ASP A 433 -30.81 -2.39 29.06
CA ASP A 433 -32.23 -2.68 29.15
C ASP A 433 -33.09 -1.44 28.88
N VAL A 434 -32.63 -0.26 29.29
CA VAL A 434 -33.36 0.99 29.04
C VAL A 434 -33.33 1.37 27.56
N CYS A 435 -32.16 1.31 26.91
CA CYS A 435 -32.06 1.49 25.47
C CYS A 435 -33.00 0.54 24.71
N ARG A 436 -33.07 -0.73 25.14
CA ARG A 436 -33.99 -1.73 24.56
C ARG A 436 -35.46 -1.34 24.74
N GLN A 437 -35.83 -0.84 25.92
CA GLN A 437 -37.21 -0.40 26.21
C GLN A 437 -37.62 0.83 25.37
N THR A 438 -36.67 1.73 25.09
CA THR A 438 -36.92 2.93 24.27
C THR A 438 -36.73 2.69 22.77
N GLY A 439 -36.40 1.46 22.34
CA GLY A 439 -36.15 1.13 20.93
C GLY A 439 -34.85 1.72 20.36
N VAL A 440 -33.92 2.12 21.22
CA VAL A 440 -32.61 2.70 20.84
C VAL A 440 -31.58 1.58 20.80
N THR A 441 -30.82 1.50 19.72
CA THR A 441 -29.71 0.54 19.61
C THR A 441 -28.52 1.08 20.37
N LEU A 442 -28.03 0.32 21.36
CA LEU A 442 -26.79 0.62 22.06
C LEU A 442 -25.67 -0.24 21.48
N SER A 443 -24.67 0.40 20.89
CA SER A 443 -23.40 -0.25 20.53
C SER A 443 -22.31 0.17 21.49
N MET A 444 -21.57 -0.82 21.98
CA MET A 444 -20.34 -0.59 22.70
C MET A 444 -19.22 -0.74 21.69
N GLY A 445 -18.63 0.37 21.29
CA GLY A 445 -17.42 0.36 20.49
C GLY A 445 -16.33 -0.32 21.32
N ARG A 446 -16.06 -1.61 21.07
CA ARG A 446 -14.74 -2.13 21.43
C ARG A 446 -13.77 -1.22 20.68
N ASN A 447 -12.69 -0.77 21.33
CA ASN A 447 -11.57 -0.13 20.65
C ASN A 447 -11.32 -0.93 19.37
N TYR A 448 -11.86 -0.43 18.25
CA TYR A 448 -11.62 -1.02 16.96
C TYR A 448 -10.21 -0.53 16.71
N HIS A 449 -9.24 -1.28 17.26
CA HIS A 449 -7.92 -1.36 16.71
C HIS A 449 -8.17 -1.77 15.27
N HIS A 450 -8.29 -0.77 14.40
CA HIS A 450 -8.44 -0.95 12.97
C HIS A 450 -7.27 -1.83 12.58
N LYS A 451 -7.52 -3.14 12.38
CA LYS A 451 -6.47 -4.14 12.12
C LYS A 451 -5.61 -3.78 10.90
N ALA A 452 -6.06 -2.85 10.07
CA ALA A 452 -5.40 -2.37 8.86
C ALA A 452 -4.47 -1.16 9.06
N LEU A 453 -4.48 -0.50 10.22
CA LEU A 453 -3.58 0.64 10.49
C LEU A 453 -2.63 0.29 11.64
N SER A 454 -1.34 0.54 11.45
CA SER A 454 -0.32 0.30 12.47
C SER A 454 -0.71 0.97 13.79
N ARG A 455 -0.38 0.33 14.92
CA ARG A 455 -0.52 0.92 16.27
C ARG A 455 0.22 2.27 16.40
N ASP A 456 1.13 2.56 15.48
CA ASP A 456 1.94 3.77 15.48
C ASP A 456 1.33 4.94 14.69
N CYS A 457 0.18 4.78 14.03
CA CYS A 457 -0.49 5.89 13.35
C CYS A 457 -1.01 6.91 14.36
N GLN A 458 -0.29 8.02 14.52
CA GLN A 458 -0.61 9.08 15.49
C GLN A 458 -1.70 10.03 15.00
N LEU A 459 -2.10 9.95 13.72
CA LEU A 459 -3.12 10.81 13.14
C LEU A 459 -4.52 10.54 13.73
N GLN A 460 -4.77 9.35 14.29
CA GLN A 460 -6.02 9.04 14.97
C GLN A 460 -5.87 7.86 15.93
N LYS A 461 -5.94 8.11 17.24
CA LYS A 461 -5.98 7.05 18.27
C LYS A 461 -7.40 6.52 18.53
N GLU A 462 -8.41 7.38 18.37
CA GLU A 462 -9.84 7.13 18.64
C GLU A 462 -10.73 8.05 17.75
N GLY A 463 -12.02 7.74 17.61
CA GLY A 463 -12.99 8.51 16.80
C GLY A 463 -13.25 7.95 15.39
N SER A 464 -14.26 8.50 14.69
CA SER A 464 -14.63 8.00 13.37
C SER A 464 -13.51 8.21 12.34
N CYS A 465 -12.94 7.13 11.81
CA CYS A 465 -11.85 7.18 10.84
C CYS A 465 -12.39 7.47 9.44
N PRO A 466 -12.00 8.57 8.79
CA PRO A 466 -12.35 8.78 7.39
C PRO A 466 -11.73 7.67 6.52
N LEU A 467 -12.51 7.15 5.57
CA LEU A 467 -12.11 6.14 4.55
C LEU A 467 -10.78 6.44 3.84
N PHE A 468 -10.35 7.71 3.85
CA PHE A 468 -9.12 8.20 3.28
C PHE A 468 -7.85 7.46 3.78
N LEU A 469 -7.71 7.25 5.09
CA LEU A 469 -6.49 6.68 5.69
C LEU A 469 -6.19 5.27 5.16
N GLN A 470 -7.20 4.52 4.70
CA GLN A 470 -6.97 3.18 4.17
C GLN A 470 -6.36 3.19 2.76
N LYS A 471 -6.63 4.22 1.94
CA LYS A 471 -6.31 4.20 0.50
C LYS A 471 -4.88 4.64 0.18
N THR A 472 -4.34 5.65 0.86
CA THR A 472 -3.03 6.22 0.50
C THR A 472 -2.03 6.28 1.66
N TYR A 473 -2.39 5.86 2.87
CA TYR A 473 -1.47 5.91 4.03
C TYR A 473 -0.18 5.12 3.80
N ASN A 474 -0.24 3.97 3.13
CA ASN A 474 0.95 3.21 2.73
C ASN A 474 1.91 4.04 1.88
N MET A 475 1.39 4.90 1.00
CA MET A 475 2.25 5.83 0.26
C MET A 475 2.92 6.82 1.21
N ARG A 476 2.25 7.31 2.26
CA ARG A 476 2.87 8.22 3.23
C ARG A 476 3.98 7.52 4.00
N MET A 477 3.76 6.27 4.41
CA MET A 477 4.77 5.42 5.04
C MET A 477 5.97 5.19 4.12
N ASP A 478 5.76 5.02 2.82
CA ASP A 478 6.85 4.97 1.86
C ASP A 478 7.64 6.28 1.78
N GLY A 479 6.97 7.42 1.95
CA GLY A 479 7.63 8.72 2.07
C GLY A 479 8.57 8.79 3.28
N GLN A 480 8.11 8.31 4.43
CA GLN A 480 8.94 8.21 5.64
C GLN A 480 10.08 7.21 5.47
N ARG A 481 9.81 6.01 4.94
CA ARG A 481 10.83 5.00 4.65
C ARG A 481 11.91 5.58 3.73
N ARG A 482 11.52 6.31 2.69
CA ARG A 482 12.43 7.01 1.78
C ARG A 482 13.30 8.02 2.53
N ALA A 483 12.70 8.85 3.38
CA ALA A 483 13.42 9.86 4.15
C ALA A 483 14.45 9.23 5.11
N VAL A 484 14.06 8.19 5.84
CA VAL A 484 14.94 7.41 6.73
C VAL A 484 16.07 6.76 5.94
N MET A 485 15.76 6.07 4.85
CA MET A 485 16.75 5.40 4.03
C MET A 485 17.72 6.40 3.41
N PHE A 486 17.25 7.55 2.94
CA PHE A 486 18.15 8.60 2.45
C PHE A 486 19.06 9.17 3.53
N ALA A 487 18.57 9.31 4.77
CA ALA A 487 19.35 9.84 5.89
C ALA A 487 20.47 8.89 6.34
N PHE A 488 20.21 7.58 6.41
CA PHE A 488 21.18 6.61 6.96
C PHE A 488 21.89 5.76 5.91
N PHE A 489 21.19 5.43 4.83
CA PHE A 489 21.63 4.50 3.79
C PHE A 489 21.45 5.13 2.39
N PRO A 490 22.00 6.33 2.12
CA PRO A 490 21.82 6.99 0.83
C PRO A 490 22.32 6.14 -0.34
N GLU A 491 23.24 5.21 -0.07
CA GLU A 491 23.78 4.30 -1.07
C GLU A 491 22.77 3.23 -1.52
N GLU A 492 21.77 2.90 -0.68
CA GLU A 492 20.71 1.90 -0.93
C GLU A 492 19.51 2.48 -1.70
N CYS A 493 19.47 3.79 -1.90
CA CYS A 493 18.48 4.43 -2.78
C CYS A 493 18.60 3.89 -4.22
N ARG A 494 17.49 3.41 -4.79
CA ARG A 494 17.44 2.87 -6.16
C ARG A 494 17.89 3.87 -7.22
N ASP A 495 17.49 5.13 -7.07
CA ASP A 495 17.97 6.24 -7.89
C ASP A 495 18.29 7.41 -6.95
N ARG A 496 19.58 7.73 -6.81
CA ARG A 496 20.04 8.84 -5.96
C ARG A 496 19.65 10.22 -6.50
N ARG A 497 19.30 10.33 -7.79
CA ARG A 497 18.85 11.58 -8.40
C ARG A 497 17.41 11.91 -7.98
N GLU A 498 16.63 10.90 -7.65
CA GLU A 498 15.20 11.00 -7.37
C GLU A 498 14.79 10.45 -5.99
N ILE A 499 15.75 9.89 -5.26
CA ILE A 499 15.61 9.29 -3.93
C ILE A 499 14.49 8.26 -3.93
N LEU A 500 14.57 7.28 -4.83
CA LEU A 500 13.56 6.23 -4.91
C LEU A 500 13.90 5.10 -3.93
N LEU A 501 12.88 4.63 -3.21
CA LEU A 501 12.94 3.37 -2.49
C LEU A 501 13.30 2.21 -3.44
N PRO A 502 13.97 1.17 -2.91
CA PRO A 502 13.95 -0.14 -3.51
C PRO A 502 12.52 -0.56 -3.84
N LEU A 503 12.38 -1.41 -4.85
CA LEU A 503 11.12 -2.11 -5.06
C LEU A 503 10.85 -2.97 -3.83
N ASP A 504 9.57 -3.13 -3.47
CA ASP A 504 9.08 -3.67 -2.20
C ASP A 504 9.41 -5.16 -2.00
N ASP A 505 10.69 -5.45 -1.90
CA ASP A 505 11.23 -6.81 -1.97
C ASP A 505 12.28 -7.07 -0.87
N SER A 506 12.46 -6.15 0.10
CA SER A 506 13.48 -6.28 1.15
C SER A 506 13.00 -6.19 2.59
N MET A 507 11.75 -5.79 2.87
CA MET A 507 11.29 -5.56 4.25
C MET A 507 10.04 -6.34 4.68
N ASP A 508 9.32 -7.00 3.76
CA ASP A 508 8.43 -8.13 4.13
C ASP A 508 9.25 -9.29 4.73
N ALA A 509 10.58 -9.28 4.57
CA ALA A 509 11.50 -10.19 5.23
C ALA A 509 11.89 -9.76 6.67
N TYR A 510 11.52 -8.55 7.11
CA TYR A 510 11.83 -8.03 8.44
C TYR A 510 10.61 -7.76 9.31
N GLU A 511 9.40 -7.83 8.75
CA GLU A 511 8.21 -8.08 9.57
C GLU A 511 8.08 -9.58 9.79
N GLU A 512 8.83 -10.07 10.79
CA GLU A 512 8.52 -11.29 11.53
C GLU A 512 7.13 -11.09 12.18
N SER A 513 6.09 -11.14 11.36
CA SER A 513 4.72 -11.24 11.83
C SER A 513 4.44 -12.72 12.04
N ASP A 514 4.06 -13.09 13.26
CA ASP A 514 3.41 -14.35 13.65
C ASP A 514 2.05 -14.56 12.94
N ALA A 515 1.94 -14.17 11.67
CA ALA A 515 0.82 -14.54 10.81
C ALA A 515 1.07 -15.96 10.34
N LYS A 516 0.27 -16.90 10.87
CA LYS A 516 0.32 -18.31 10.46
C LYS A 516 0.16 -18.42 8.94
N ASP A 517 1.17 -19.04 8.32
CA ASP A 517 1.33 -19.31 6.88
C ASP A 517 0.18 -20.13 6.22
N GLU A 518 -0.86 -20.51 6.95
CA GLU A 518 -1.82 -21.55 6.52
C GLU A 518 -2.77 -21.13 5.37
N ASP A 519 -3.01 -19.83 5.13
CA ASP A 519 -4.05 -19.37 4.18
C ASP A 519 -3.55 -19.05 2.76
N LEU A 520 -2.23 -18.95 2.53
CA LEU A 520 -1.65 -18.73 1.18
C LEU A 520 -1.23 -20.03 0.48
N ASP A 521 -1.03 -21.11 1.24
CA ASP A 521 -0.38 -22.34 0.76
C ASP A 521 -1.31 -23.26 -0.03
N GLN A 522 -2.64 -23.18 0.16
CA GLN A 522 -3.60 -24.05 -0.56
C GLN A 522 -3.89 -23.63 -2.00
N CYS A 523 -3.76 -22.34 -2.35
CA CYS A 523 -3.97 -21.87 -3.71
C CYS A 523 -2.76 -22.04 -4.64
N ALA A 524 -1.55 -22.19 -4.09
CA ALA A 524 -0.31 -22.30 -4.86
C ALA A 524 0.00 -23.72 -5.37
N GLY A 525 -0.47 -24.75 -4.63
CA GLY A 525 -0.22 -26.16 -4.97
C GLY A 525 -0.91 -26.61 -6.25
N ASP A 526 -2.18 -26.24 -6.45
CA ASP A 526 -2.96 -26.64 -7.64
C ASP A 526 -2.56 -25.90 -8.93
N LEU A 527 -1.99 -24.69 -8.83
CA LEU A 527 -1.52 -23.92 -9.98
C LEU A 527 -0.23 -24.48 -10.61
N LYS A 528 0.61 -25.18 -9.83
CA LYS A 528 1.95 -25.64 -10.26
C LYS A 528 1.91 -26.77 -11.28
N LEU A 529 0.87 -27.60 -11.30
CA LEU A 529 0.73 -28.70 -12.26
C LEU A 529 0.08 -28.27 -13.59
N GLN A 530 -0.54 -27.08 -13.66
CA GLN A 530 -1.28 -26.62 -14.85
C GLN A 530 -0.55 -25.58 -15.72
N LEU A 531 0.63 -25.08 -15.32
CA LEU A 531 1.29 -23.94 -15.97
C LEU A 531 2.70 -24.23 -16.53
N CYS A 532 2.88 -25.26 -17.35
CA CYS A 532 4.15 -25.46 -18.07
C CYS A 532 4.37 -24.52 -19.28
N THR A 533 3.57 -23.47 -19.49
CA THR A 533 3.71 -22.56 -20.64
C THR A 533 3.77 -21.07 -20.30
N LEU A 534 3.69 -20.66 -19.04
CA LEU A 534 3.46 -19.23 -18.70
C LEU A 534 4.34 -18.65 -17.58
N LEU A 535 5.21 -19.42 -16.93
CA LEU A 535 6.08 -18.94 -15.84
C LEU A 535 7.54 -19.33 -16.07
N VAL A 536 8.49 -18.52 -15.59
CA VAL A 536 9.91 -18.89 -15.51
C VAL A 536 10.02 -20.14 -14.62
N ALA A 537 10.75 -21.17 -15.02
CA ALA A 537 11.01 -22.32 -14.13
C ALA A 537 12.05 -21.97 -13.05
N THR A 538 12.04 -22.66 -11.91
CA THR A 538 13.05 -22.45 -10.87
C THR A 538 14.45 -22.83 -11.38
N ALA A 539 15.47 -22.10 -10.91
CA ALA A 539 16.84 -22.24 -11.39
C ALA A 539 17.54 -23.49 -10.82
N PHE A 540 17.16 -23.92 -9.61
CA PHE A 540 17.65 -25.15 -8.99
C PHE A 540 16.88 -26.37 -9.48
N SER A 541 17.59 -27.43 -9.83
CA SER A 541 16.96 -28.62 -10.40
C SER A 541 17.60 -29.93 -9.96
N PHE A 542 16.79 -30.98 -9.83
CA PHE A 542 17.26 -32.36 -9.69
C PHE A 542 16.98 -33.13 -10.98
N ALA A 543 17.94 -33.93 -11.44
CA ALA A 543 17.79 -34.75 -12.64
C ALA A 543 17.38 -36.19 -12.29
N ILE A 544 16.32 -36.68 -12.93
CA ILE A 544 15.85 -38.07 -12.81
C ILE A 544 15.88 -38.72 -14.20
N TYR A 545 16.62 -39.81 -14.32
CA TYR A 545 16.81 -40.58 -15.54
C TYR A 545 15.98 -41.86 -15.51
N PHE A 546 15.20 -42.09 -16.56
CA PHE A 546 14.52 -43.36 -16.79
C PHE A 546 15.29 -44.15 -17.85
N THR A 547 15.83 -45.29 -17.45
CA THR A 547 16.81 -46.04 -18.25
C THR A 547 16.33 -47.42 -18.71
N HIS A 548 15.13 -47.87 -18.29
CA HIS A 548 14.59 -49.15 -18.73
C HIS A 548 14.48 -49.22 -20.25
N ALA A 549 14.86 -50.35 -20.86
CA ALA A 549 14.96 -50.51 -22.33
C ALA A 549 13.66 -50.23 -23.11
N HIS A 550 12.51 -50.28 -22.43
CA HIS A 550 11.18 -50.06 -23.00
C HIS A 550 10.40 -48.90 -22.35
N VAL A 551 11.09 -47.99 -21.65
CA VAL A 551 10.45 -46.83 -21.03
C VAL A 551 9.97 -45.84 -22.09
N SER A 552 8.80 -45.24 -21.87
CA SER A 552 8.30 -44.12 -22.65
C SER A 552 7.65 -43.10 -21.72
N ARG A 553 7.53 -41.86 -22.19
CA ARG A 553 6.94 -40.77 -21.41
C ARG A 553 5.49 -41.05 -21.01
N GLU A 554 4.72 -41.72 -21.87
CA GLU A 554 3.30 -42.00 -21.60
C GLU A 554 3.08 -43.03 -20.48
N LYS A 555 4.13 -43.77 -20.09
CA LYS A 555 4.07 -44.82 -19.07
C LYS A 555 4.44 -44.33 -17.66
N ILE A 556 4.77 -43.05 -17.53
CA ILE A 556 5.13 -42.43 -16.26
C ILE A 556 4.00 -41.51 -15.83
N ASP A 557 3.35 -41.82 -14.71
CA ASP A 557 2.45 -40.90 -14.03
C ASP A 557 3.28 -39.79 -13.35
N HIS A 558 3.42 -38.66 -14.05
CA HIS A 558 4.16 -37.51 -13.57
C HIS A 558 3.57 -36.91 -12.29
N ARG A 559 2.25 -37.05 -12.07
CA ARG A 559 1.59 -36.54 -10.87
C ARG A 559 1.90 -37.42 -9.68
N ALA A 560 1.82 -38.74 -9.84
CA ALA A 560 2.20 -39.69 -8.80
C ALA A 560 3.69 -39.56 -8.43
N LEU A 561 4.58 -39.35 -9.40
CA LEU A 561 6.00 -39.10 -9.16
C LEU A 561 6.24 -37.80 -8.38
N TYR A 562 5.56 -36.71 -8.76
CA TYR A 562 5.69 -35.43 -8.06
C TYR A 562 5.21 -35.54 -6.61
N HIS A 563 4.04 -36.13 -6.39
CA HIS A 563 3.50 -36.36 -5.05
C HIS A 563 4.44 -37.22 -4.20
N ALA A 564 5.01 -38.29 -4.77
CA ALA A 564 5.95 -39.14 -4.07
C ALA A 564 7.24 -38.41 -3.62
N LEU A 565 7.69 -37.40 -4.37
CA LEU A 565 8.91 -36.63 -4.09
C LEU A 565 8.67 -35.38 -3.23
N CYS A 566 7.47 -34.80 -3.24
CA CYS A 566 7.22 -33.45 -2.73
C CYS A 566 6.16 -33.35 -1.63
N ASP A 567 5.27 -34.34 -1.45
CA ASP A 567 4.13 -34.21 -0.53
C ASP A 567 4.52 -34.34 0.95
N SER A 568 5.57 -35.10 1.28
CA SER A 568 5.96 -35.39 2.67
C SER A 568 6.48 -34.15 3.42
N TYR A 569 7.01 -33.17 2.70
CA TYR A 569 7.68 -32.00 3.26
C TYR A 569 7.21 -30.74 2.51
N ASN A 570 6.28 -30.00 3.13
CA ASN A 570 5.59 -28.80 2.58
C ASN A 570 6.37 -28.05 1.49
N ASN A 571 5.82 -28.10 0.26
CA ASN A 571 6.08 -27.25 -0.91
C ASN A 571 7.39 -26.45 -0.91
N TYR A 572 8.49 -27.12 -1.23
CA TYR A 572 9.74 -26.48 -1.61
C TYR A 572 9.80 -26.23 -3.13
N ASP A 573 10.38 -25.11 -3.53
CA ASP A 573 10.35 -24.60 -4.92
C ASP A 573 11.47 -25.21 -5.79
N VAL A 574 11.39 -26.52 -6.09
CA VAL A 574 12.39 -27.21 -6.93
C VAL A 574 11.88 -27.55 -8.33
N ARG A 575 12.80 -27.54 -9.30
CA ARG A 575 12.59 -28.09 -10.64
C ARG A 575 13.03 -29.54 -10.66
N VAL A 576 12.28 -30.42 -11.32
CA VAL A 576 12.70 -31.80 -11.56
C VAL A 576 12.82 -32.01 -13.07
N ASP A 577 14.02 -32.30 -13.54
CA ASP A 577 14.32 -32.55 -14.95
C ASP A 577 14.26 -34.05 -15.23
N LEU A 578 13.28 -34.48 -16.03
CA LEU A 578 13.06 -35.89 -16.37
C LEU A 578 13.71 -36.23 -17.72
N TYR A 579 14.58 -37.24 -17.73
CA TYR A 579 15.28 -37.72 -18.92
C TYR A 579 14.87 -39.15 -19.25
N PHE A 580 14.48 -39.40 -20.50
CA PHE A 580 14.07 -40.73 -20.98
C PHE A 580 15.12 -41.26 -21.94
N VAL A 581 16.00 -42.13 -21.45
CA VAL A 581 17.19 -42.61 -22.18
C VAL A 581 17.27 -44.14 -22.09
N PRO A 582 16.49 -44.88 -22.90
CA PRO A 582 16.37 -46.32 -22.79
C PRO A 582 17.71 -47.04 -23.00
N GLY A 583 18.06 -47.96 -22.08
CA GLY A 583 19.21 -48.85 -22.18
C GLY A 583 20.57 -48.21 -21.91
N ILE A 584 20.60 -46.97 -21.40
CA ILE A 584 21.85 -46.29 -21.02
C ILE A 584 22.35 -46.78 -19.66
N SER A 585 23.68 -46.88 -19.49
CA SER A 585 24.29 -47.15 -18.19
C SER A 585 24.35 -45.90 -17.30
N GLU A 586 24.75 -46.08 -16.06
CA GLU A 586 24.97 -45.03 -15.08
C GLU A 586 26.06 -44.04 -15.56
N GLU A 587 27.17 -44.53 -16.13
CA GLU A 587 28.20 -43.68 -16.72
C GLU A 587 27.68 -42.91 -17.93
N GLY A 588 26.78 -43.50 -18.71
CA GLY A 588 26.10 -42.82 -19.80
C GLY A 588 25.17 -41.71 -19.29
N CYS A 589 24.48 -41.91 -18.16
CA CYS A 589 23.70 -40.87 -17.49
C CYS A 589 24.58 -39.72 -16.99
N ILE A 590 25.73 -40.02 -16.38
CA ILE A 590 26.70 -39.01 -15.94
C ILE A 590 27.25 -38.22 -17.13
N ALA A 591 27.63 -38.91 -18.22
CA ALA A 591 28.12 -38.27 -19.44
C ALA A 591 27.06 -37.34 -20.05
N HIS A 592 25.81 -37.79 -20.11
CA HIS A 592 24.68 -36.98 -20.56
C HIS A 592 24.45 -35.76 -19.66
N TYR A 593 24.45 -35.94 -18.34
CA TYR A 593 24.31 -34.85 -17.38
C TYR A 593 25.38 -33.77 -17.57
N ARG A 594 26.64 -34.17 -17.76
CA ARG A 594 27.75 -33.24 -18.04
C ARG A 594 27.56 -32.50 -19.36
N GLN A 595 27.14 -33.21 -20.41
CA GLN A 595 26.90 -32.61 -21.72
C GLN A 595 25.77 -31.57 -21.65
N GLU A 596 24.66 -31.88 -20.98
CA GLU A 596 23.57 -30.94 -20.73
C GLU A 596 24.03 -29.74 -19.89
N GLY A 597 24.84 -29.97 -18.86
CA GLY A 597 25.44 -28.90 -18.05
C GLY A 597 26.33 -27.97 -18.88
N CYS A 598 27.15 -28.50 -19.79
CA CYS A 598 27.97 -27.69 -20.70
C CYS A 598 27.12 -26.86 -21.68
N PHE A 599 25.97 -27.36 -22.10
CA PHE A 599 25.09 -26.69 -23.06
C PHE A 599 24.21 -25.61 -22.41
N ARG A 600 23.68 -25.87 -21.20
CA ARG A 600 22.74 -24.98 -20.50
C ARG A 600 23.39 -23.92 -19.60
N GLU A 601 24.71 -24.03 -19.38
CA GLU A 601 25.51 -23.24 -18.43
C GLU A 601 25.04 -23.35 -16.96
N ASP A 602 25.77 -22.68 -16.08
CA ASP A 602 25.58 -22.66 -14.63
C ASP A 602 24.46 -21.70 -14.20
N TYR A 603 23.58 -22.16 -13.32
CA TYR A 603 22.50 -21.37 -12.74
C TYR A 603 23.02 -20.15 -11.98
N LYS A 604 24.21 -20.22 -11.37
CA LYS A 604 24.83 -19.07 -10.71
C LYS A 604 25.15 -17.95 -11.70
N LYS A 605 25.53 -18.28 -12.95
CA LYS A 605 25.76 -17.29 -14.00
C LYS A 605 24.47 -16.64 -14.48
N GLN A 606 23.39 -17.42 -14.63
CA GLN A 606 22.06 -16.89 -14.98
C GLN A 606 21.53 -15.97 -13.87
N LEU A 607 21.71 -16.36 -12.62
CA LEU A 607 21.32 -15.56 -11.47
C LEU A 607 22.12 -14.24 -11.40
N LYS A 608 23.42 -14.30 -11.70
CA LYS A 608 24.27 -13.12 -11.78
C LYS A 608 23.84 -12.19 -12.92
N ALA A 609 23.59 -12.73 -14.12
CA ALA A 609 23.09 -11.96 -15.26
C ALA A 609 21.74 -11.31 -14.96
N TYR A 610 20.84 -12.01 -14.26
CA TYR A 610 19.58 -11.43 -13.77
C TYR A 610 19.82 -10.27 -12.78
N LYS A 611 20.71 -10.45 -11.80
CA LYS A 611 21.07 -9.40 -10.83
C LYS A 611 21.69 -8.17 -11.52
N GLU A 612 22.37 -8.36 -12.64
CA GLU A 612 23.00 -7.30 -13.45
C GLU A 612 22.05 -6.68 -14.49
N SER A 613 20.92 -7.32 -14.81
CA SER A 613 19.96 -6.86 -15.82
C SER A 613 19.10 -5.66 -15.37
N SER A 614 18.80 -4.76 -16.30
CA SER A 614 17.88 -3.64 -16.07
C SER A 614 16.44 -4.11 -16.02
N ARG A 615 15.58 -3.43 -15.25
CA ARG A 615 14.14 -3.75 -15.19
C ARG A 615 13.41 -3.59 -16.53
N TYR A 616 13.99 -2.84 -17.47
CA TYR A 616 13.41 -2.64 -18.81
C TYR A 616 13.90 -3.64 -19.86
N ASP A 617 14.82 -4.54 -19.48
CA ASP A 617 15.28 -5.60 -20.37
C ASP A 617 14.23 -6.72 -20.34
N VAL A 618 13.51 -6.87 -21.45
CA VAL A 618 12.70 -8.06 -21.72
C VAL A 618 13.68 -9.21 -22.01
N SER A 619 13.43 -10.41 -21.48
CA SER A 619 14.36 -11.53 -21.64
C SER A 619 14.69 -11.78 -23.13
N PRO A 620 15.95 -12.11 -23.46
CA PRO A 620 16.36 -12.48 -24.82
C PRO A 620 15.78 -13.83 -25.29
N GLY A 621 14.48 -13.84 -25.58
CA GLY A 621 13.88 -14.82 -26.49
C GLY A 621 13.31 -16.08 -25.85
N VAL A 622 12.27 -16.58 -26.51
CA VAL A 622 11.56 -17.81 -26.18
C VAL A 622 12.42 -19.02 -26.60
N GLY A 623 12.68 -19.96 -25.68
CA GLY A 623 13.05 -21.34 -26.05
C GLY A 623 14.32 -21.94 -25.43
N ALA A 624 15.03 -21.25 -24.53
CA ALA A 624 16.19 -21.84 -23.86
C ALA A 624 15.79 -22.57 -22.56
N LEU A 625 16.15 -23.85 -22.45
CA LEU A 625 15.97 -24.63 -21.22
C LEU A 625 16.82 -24.03 -20.08
N PRO A 626 16.29 -23.96 -18.86
CA PRO A 626 17.03 -23.41 -17.72
C PRO A 626 18.24 -24.29 -17.34
N SER A 627 19.22 -23.65 -16.71
CA SER A 627 20.55 -24.20 -16.37
C SER A 627 20.53 -25.44 -15.49
N MET A 628 21.63 -26.21 -15.50
CA MET A 628 21.83 -27.39 -14.64
C MET A 628 22.61 -27.03 -13.37
N VAL A 629 22.42 -27.80 -12.30
CA VAL A 629 23.20 -27.66 -11.06
C VAL A 629 24.56 -28.34 -11.24
N HIS A 630 25.65 -27.60 -11.07
CA HIS A 630 27.02 -28.14 -11.23
C HIS A 630 27.64 -28.65 -9.93
N ASP A 631 27.06 -28.28 -8.79
CA ASP A 631 27.67 -28.57 -7.50
C ASP A 631 26.59 -28.76 -6.43
N TYR A 632 26.56 -29.96 -5.85
CA TYR A 632 25.76 -30.35 -4.69
C TYR A 632 26.64 -30.55 -3.42
N SER A 633 27.93 -30.19 -3.48
CA SER A 633 28.92 -30.51 -2.43
C SER A 633 28.68 -29.88 -1.08
N ASP A 634 27.78 -28.89 -0.99
CA ASP A 634 27.34 -28.34 0.29
C ASP A 634 26.70 -29.41 1.21
N THR A 635 26.38 -30.60 0.67
CA THR A 635 25.68 -31.68 1.38
C THR A 635 26.40 -33.03 1.41
N GLY A 636 27.63 -33.14 0.86
CA GLY A 636 28.32 -34.43 0.81
C GLY A 636 29.71 -34.43 0.17
N PHE A 637 30.26 -35.63 -0.03
CA PHE A 637 31.62 -35.84 -0.55
C PHE A 637 31.73 -35.71 -2.08
N TYR A 638 30.64 -35.46 -2.79
CA TYR A 638 30.56 -35.44 -4.26
C TYR A 638 29.90 -34.15 -4.77
N ARG A 639 30.34 -33.67 -5.93
CA ARG A 639 29.79 -32.46 -6.56
C ARG A 639 28.58 -32.74 -7.44
N GLY A 640 28.48 -33.93 -8.03
CA GLY A 640 27.41 -34.32 -8.91
C GLY A 640 26.39 -35.25 -8.22
N LEU A 641 25.10 -35.02 -8.47
CA LEU A 641 24.00 -35.85 -8.02
C LEU A 641 22.97 -36.00 -9.14
N LEU A 642 22.55 -37.23 -9.41
CA LEU A 642 21.38 -37.55 -10.24
C LEU A 642 20.68 -38.79 -9.70
N PHE A 643 19.43 -38.98 -10.09
CA PHE A 643 18.65 -40.17 -9.74
C PHE A 643 18.34 -41.01 -10.97
N ILE A 644 18.29 -42.33 -10.82
CA ILE A 644 17.98 -43.29 -11.89
C ILE A 644 16.80 -44.17 -11.48
N CYS A 645 15.80 -44.21 -12.35
CA CYS A 645 14.70 -45.17 -12.33
C CYS A 645 14.96 -46.24 -13.40
N THR A 646 15.19 -47.47 -12.95
CA THR A 646 15.38 -48.63 -13.83
C THR A 646 14.07 -49.36 -14.14
N GLU A 647 12.95 -48.90 -13.61
CA GLU A 647 11.64 -49.53 -13.78
C GLU A 647 11.00 -49.17 -15.14
N LEU A 648 10.14 -50.05 -15.63
CA LEU A 648 9.46 -49.88 -16.92
C LEU A 648 8.42 -48.75 -16.91
N GLU A 649 7.72 -48.59 -15.78
CA GLU A 649 6.59 -47.68 -15.58
C GLU A 649 6.69 -47.03 -14.20
N TRP A 650 6.03 -45.89 -14.02
CA TRP A 650 5.86 -45.26 -12.71
C TRP A 650 4.38 -44.96 -12.49
N ASN A 651 3.76 -45.63 -11.52
CA ASN A 651 2.35 -45.47 -11.17
C ASN A 651 2.15 -45.12 -9.68
N GLY A 652 3.24 -44.85 -8.95
CA GLY A 652 3.22 -44.56 -7.51
C GLY A 652 3.45 -45.79 -6.62
N ASP A 653 3.46 -47.01 -7.19
CA ASP A 653 3.81 -48.24 -6.45
C ASP A 653 5.32 -48.53 -6.46
N GLN A 654 6.11 -47.78 -7.23
CA GLN A 654 7.57 -47.88 -7.27
C GLN A 654 8.16 -47.10 -6.09
N GLU A 655 8.74 -47.82 -5.15
CA GLU A 655 9.06 -47.24 -3.84
C GLU A 655 10.55 -46.89 -3.66
N THR A 656 11.38 -47.04 -4.69
CA THR A 656 12.83 -46.78 -4.65
C THR A 656 13.37 -46.14 -5.93
N LEU A 657 14.39 -45.29 -5.82
CA LEU A 657 15.25 -44.87 -6.95
C LEU A 657 16.72 -45.11 -6.60
N TRP A 658 17.56 -45.16 -7.63
CA TRP A 658 19.02 -45.17 -7.45
C TRP A 658 19.54 -43.74 -7.39
N SER A 659 20.29 -43.38 -6.36
CA SER A 659 21.10 -42.18 -6.32
C SER A 659 22.46 -42.47 -6.94
N VAL A 660 22.96 -41.55 -7.75
CA VAL A 660 24.31 -41.60 -8.32
C VAL A 660 25.01 -40.31 -7.95
N GLN A 661 25.95 -40.41 -7.01
CA GLN A 661 26.83 -39.34 -6.60
C GLN A 661 28.16 -39.46 -7.34
N PHE A 662 28.64 -38.41 -7.97
CA PHE A 662 29.84 -38.45 -8.81
C PHE A 662 30.68 -37.18 -8.69
N ASP A 663 31.94 -37.22 -9.14
CA ASP A 663 32.90 -36.13 -9.00
C ASP A 663 33.24 -35.80 -7.53
N PRO A 664 34.09 -36.61 -6.87
CA PRO A 664 34.43 -36.42 -5.47
C PRO A 664 35.11 -35.07 -5.22
N VAL A 665 34.74 -34.43 -4.11
CA VAL A 665 35.35 -33.19 -3.62
C VAL A 665 36.75 -33.53 -3.11
N ARG A 666 37.80 -33.03 -3.78
CA ARG A 666 39.17 -33.17 -3.27
C ARG A 666 39.27 -32.40 -1.96
N GLN A 667 39.41 -33.11 -0.83
CA GLN A 667 39.76 -32.48 0.44
C GLN A 667 41.12 -31.79 0.26
N ALA A 668 41.19 -30.51 0.65
CA ALA A 668 42.47 -29.81 0.70
C ALA A 668 43.38 -30.56 1.67
N GLU A 669 44.61 -30.86 1.23
CA GLU A 669 45.63 -31.55 2.02
C GLU A 669 45.96 -30.75 3.29
N ASP A 670 45.24 -30.99 4.39
CA ASP A 670 45.76 -30.71 5.72
C ASP A 670 46.75 -31.83 6.05
N GLY A 671 48.03 -31.47 6.03
CA GLY A 671 49.17 -32.39 6.10
C GLY A 671 49.16 -33.27 7.34
N THR A 672 48.62 -34.47 7.21
CA THR A 672 49.02 -35.62 8.04
C THR A 672 48.97 -36.86 7.17
N GLU A 673 50.16 -37.33 6.77
CA GLU A 673 50.37 -38.62 6.10
C GLU A 673 49.80 -39.75 6.97
N SER A 674 48.57 -40.16 6.66
CA SER A 674 48.00 -41.43 7.08
C SER A 674 47.94 -42.31 5.85
N SER A 675 48.92 -43.20 5.77
CA SER A 675 49.03 -44.27 4.78
C SER A 675 47.78 -45.16 4.77
N GLY A 676 46.98 -44.98 3.72
CA GLY A 676 45.85 -45.80 3.36
C GLY A 676 45.22 -45.19 2.12
N GLU A 677 45.71 -45.55 0.93
CA GLU A 677 45.02 -45.27 -0.33
C GLU A 677 43.69 -46.02 -0.33
N GLU A 678 42.68 -45.47 0.35
CA GLU A 678 41.30 -45.80 0.04
C GLU A 678 41.05 -45.25 -1.36
N ASN A 679 40.91 -46.15 -2.33
CA ASN A 679 40.39 -45.85 -3.65
C ASN A 679 39.06 -45.08 -3.48
N ILE A 680 39.11 -43.76 -3.52
CA ILE A 680 37.89 -42.95 -3.60
C ILE A 680 37.23 -43.36 -4.91
N LEU A 681 36.14 -44.11 -4.81
CA LEU A 681 35.34 -44.53 -5.97
C LEU A 681 35.00 -43.29 -6.80
N PHE A 682 35.17 -43.38 -8.12
CA PHE A 682 34.90 -42.27 -9.04
C PHE A 682 33.43 -41.79 -8.97
N HIS A 683 32.53 -42.65 -8.50
CA HIS A 683 31.14 -42.36 -8.20
C HIS A 683 30.59 -43.37 -7.18
N CYS A 684 29.62 -42.96 -6.37
CA CYS A 684 28.87 -43.81 -5.44
C CYS A 684 27.45 -44.03 -5.97
N ILE A 685 27.00 -45.27 -6.02
CA ILE A 685 25.65 -45.64 -6.45
C ILE A 685 24.96 -46.37 -5.31
N GLN A 686 23.81 -45.85 -4.88
CA GLN A 686 23.05 -46.42 -3.78
C GLN A 686 21.56 -46.42 -4.11
N ARG A 687 20.85 -47.44 -3.64
CA ARG A 687 19.40 -47.53 -3.79
C ARG A 687 18.73 -46.97 -2.53
N HIS A 688 17.84 -45.99 -2.70
CA HIS A 688 17.14 -45.35 -1.59
C HIS A 688 15.63 -45.48 -1.75
N PRO A 689 14.88 -45.56 -0.63
CA PRO A 689 13.44 -45.35 -0.65
C PRO A 689 13.13 -43.92 -1.12
N VAL A 690 12.00 -43.76 -1.82
CA VAL A 690 11.57 -42.47 -2.35
C VAL A 690 11.11 -41.54 -1.24
N ASN A 691 10.35 -42.06 -0.28
CA ASN A 691 9.81 -41.35 0.87
C ASN A 691 9.58 -42.27 2.07
N ASP A 692 9.19 -41.69 3.21
CA ASP A 692 8.93 -42.43 4.46
C ASP A 692 7.72 -43.39 4.38
N SER A 693 6.85 -43.24 3.38
CA SER A 693 5.72 -44.14 3.14
C SER A 693 6.05 -45.37 2.30
N SER A 694 7.29 -45.46 1.79
CA SER A 694 7.84 -46.63 1.10
C SER A 694 7.90 -47.84 2.02
N ARG A 695 7.46 -49.02 1.58
CA ARG A 695 7.60 -50.27 2.38
C ARG A 695 9.06 -50.69 2.54
N TRP A 696 9.96 -50.17 1.70
CA TRP A 696 11.40 -50.35 1.84
C TRP A 696 12.00 -49.54 3.00
N TYR A 697 11.25 -48.57 3.55
CA TYR A 697 11.73 -47.73 4.65
C TYR A 697 11.84 -48.49 5.98
N GLU A 698 10.88 -49.36 6.31
CA GLU A 698 10.79 -50.05 7.62
C GLU A 698 11.93 -51.08 7.89
N GLY A 699 12.86 -51.26 6.95
CA GLY A 699 14.07 -52.09 7.12
C GLY A 699 15.35 -51.43 6.61
N TYR A 700 15.35 -50.12 6.38
CA TYR A 700 16.50 -49.37 5.88
C TYR A 700 17.36 -48.89 7.05
N ASP A 701 18.41 -49.65 7.40
CA ASP A 701 19.42 -49.25 8.42
C ASP A 701 20.38 -48.14 7.93
N GLY A 702 20.05 -47.46 6.82
CA GLY A 702 20.87 -46.45 6.12
C GLY A 702 20.25 -45.05 6.07
N GLU A 703 20.88 -44.14 5.32
CA GLU A 703 20.65 -42.67 5.23
C GLU A 703 19.21 -42.17 4.93
N CYS A 704 19.06 -40.87 4.69
CA CYS A 704 17.81 -40.18 4.38
C CYS A 704 17.09 -40.74 3.11
N PRO A 705 15.73 -40.82 3.06
CA PRO A 705 15.00 -41.08 1.81
C PRO A 705 15.15 -39.92 0.82
N ILE A 706 14.82 -40.16 -0.45
CA ILE A 706 15.10 -39.20 -1.53
C ILE A 706 14.31 -37.91 -1.41
N ASP A 707 13.01 -37.96 -1.10
CA ASP A 707 12.18 -36.77 -0.91
C ASP A 707 12.75 -35.83 0.16
N ARG A 708 13.20 -36.39 1.28
CA ARG A 708 13.82 -35.65 2.37
C ARG A 708 15.20 -35.14 1.99
N TRP A 709 15.98 -35.90 1.24
CA TRP A 709 17.29 -35.46 0.77
C TRP A 709 17.18 -34.31 -0.24
N ILE A 710 16.23 -34.38 -1.16
CA ILE A 710 15.90 -33.29 -2.09
C ILE A 710 15.42 -32.06 -1.30
N PHE A 711 14.53 -32.25 -0.32
CA PHE A 711 14.08 -31.17 0.57
C PHE A 711 15.25 -30.50 1.32
N ASP A 712 16.12 -31.30 1.95
CA ASP A 712 17.26 -30.81 2.72
C ASP A 712 18.19 -29.98 1.83
N ILE A 713 18.61 -30.51 0.67
CA ILE A 713 19.44 -29.78 -0.30
C ILE A 713 18.73 -28.50 -0.78
N ALA A 714 17.45 -28.59 -1.13
CA ALA A 714 16.71 -27.45 -1.64
C ALA A 714 16.51 -26.35 -0.60
N SER A 715 16.34 -26.73 0.68
CA SER A 715 16.15 -25.80 1.78
C SER A 715 17.38 -24.91 2.01
N TRP A 716 18.59 -25.46 1.82
CA TRP A 716 19.86 -24.72 1.95
C TRP A 716 20.01 -23.63 0.89
N HIS A 717 19.43 -23.83 -0.30
CA HIS A 717 19.46 -22.86 -1.40
C HIS A 717 18.16 -22.04 -1.54
N ARG A 718 17.18 -22.24 -0.64
CA ARG A 718 15.85 -21.63 -0.75
C ARG A 718 15.91 -20.11 -0.74
N GLU A 719 16.64 -19.53 0.21
CA GLU A 719 16.76 -18.07 0.33
C GLU A 719 17.48 -17.45 -0.87
N GLU A 720 18.51 -18.13 -1.38
CA GLU A 720 19.29 -17.65 -2.52
C GLU A 720 18.47 -17.65 -3.83
N LEU A 721 17.59 -18.65 -4.03
CA LEU A 721 16.98 -18.92 -5.34
C LEU A 721 15.50 -18.56 -5.44
N ARG A 722 14.74 -18.63 -4.34
CA ARG A 722 13.30 -18.31 -4.33
C ARG A 722 13.04 -16.84 -4.62
N GLY A 723 13.81 -15.94 -3.99
CA GLY A 723 13.68 -14.50 -4.16
C GLY A 723 13.87 -14.06 -5.61
N PRO A 724 15.01 -14.39 -6.26
CA PRO A 724 15.23 -14.07 -7.67
C PRO A 724 14.20 -14.66 -8.63
N TRP A 725 13.76 -15.90 -8.40
CA TRP A 725 12.77 -16.57 -9.25
C TRP A 725 11.38 -15.90 -9.18
N LEU A 726 10.87 -15.60 -7.98
CA LEU A 726 9.64 -14.83 -7.82
C LEU A 726 9.74 -13.46 -8.50
N LYS A 727 10.90 -12.81 -8.38
CA LYS A 727 11.15 -11.49 -8.98
C LYS A 727 11.20 -11.55 -10.51
N ALA A 728 11.83 -12.56 -11.11
CA ALA A 728 11.84 -12.75 -12.57
C ALA A 728 10.42 -13.03 -13.11
N THR A 729 9.66 -13.87 -12.41
CA THR A 729 8.26 -14.18 -12.74
C THR A 729 7.38 -12.93 -12.69
N ARG A 730 7.49 -12.10 -11.63
CA ARG A 730 6.79 -10.80 -11.53
C ARG A 730 7.20 -9.78 -12.59
N ARG A 731 8.39 -9.92 -13.18
CA ARG A 731 8.85 -9.10 -14.33
C ARG A 731 8.29 -9.59 -15.67
N GLY A 732 7.49 -10.66 -15.68
CA GLY A 732 6.97 -11.25 -16.91
C GLY A 732 8.05 -11.98 -17.72
N TRP A 733 9.18 -12.35 -17.10
CA TRP A 733 10.15 -13.21 -17.76
C TRP A 733 9.48 -14.56 -18.07
N GLN A 734 9.84 -15.14 -19.21
CA GLN A 734 9.38 -16.48 -19.61
C GLN A 734 10.52 -17.50 -19.56
N SER A 735 11.76 -17.03 -19.60
CA SER A 735 13.00 -17.81 -19.50
C SER A 735 14.08 -17.03 -18.75
N TRP A 736 15.08 -17.75 -18.22
CA TRP A 736 16.30 -17.16 -17.62
C TRP A 736 17.35 -16.72 -18.64
N ARG A 737 17.09 -16.97 -19.92
CA ARG A 737 17.95 -16.65 -21.05
C ARG A 737 17.19 -15.86 -22.09
#